data_AF-A0A2A5HS86-F1
#
_entry.id   AF-A0A2A5HS86-F1
#
_cell.length_a   1.000
_cell.length_b   1.000
_cell.length_c   1.000
_cell.angle_alpha   90.00
_cell.angle_beta   90.00
_cell.angle_gamma   90.00
#
_symmetry.space_group_name_H-M   'P 1'
#
loop_
_entity.id
_entity.type
_entity.pdbx_description
1 polymer ?
#
loop_
_entity_poly.entity_id
_entity_poly.type
_entity_poly.pdbx_seq_one_letter_code
_entity_poly.pdbx_strand_id
1 'polypeptide(L)'
;MSYFSYPRLHFSGKFIADPCTVNNYPGNYDVKGDISKMKLYWNPGGTGGFDFEDCLITKVEYSEDHFATTPEEDSIIGQSFAAIKQFYLSSGLVDLDPRQMMVSTLFGMDLQIGGDEENIKGEFSSTPFNGIWNFPLSTASATYQGQISSLGFSSAPSSQFLQKISSADKLSINFAVNQYNNVPQIYSFNDQTFESMLDAGIPQDIIDKFSDLKDLSLYQGEGGFPFGDIPTLSYVTSLLISRLTTEEYNLYQTRIFEITQKAYTPSSPFEFTKGLVVGTVGPAFATDPAFVVASRALAPQVSDKSFVYFSSVETNQKSTAYLNFSNALKIDPYAGVQPSVLKYSDVGNIYLATFSGAAFKSTEVSLLHDTPLDLGGDCLVKNAGFITQKLNADISSTSVCLVKETSPAIGASPAVYRLLHQENLNGYFMRADKFVYRMNPGDSDPTYGDTETFDIHVYQYGEPVTDPVEIKLSLSYFDINGEELPIPSDDNALSFASNTAATSNGIASFTMTCTEPPAPADNLDGQVYSIEYQFSDSNLEAAYTLAPGDSLSVHVYQSETTMTGQEVLKQYGEIYPIMGFLKSEAAIATRKPMILNLLQYPIDSINHMPVTRDMSTVKRDKAIAWLESLTTVTIQADVAWQKTGFQVSASDTVNINYLSGEWTANPSNNGGELYNADGDPTVIVAESGYTLAGKNEGALIGKVGTTFFYVGLNGQVPSGVTGELELCINDDIAGEYGAGLSDNKGRLTVGISKV
;
A
#
# COMPACT_ATOMS: atom_id res chain seq x y z
N MET A 1 25.89 13.69 -0.72
CA MET A 1 26.21 12.29 -0.33
C MET A 1 24.99 11.43 -0.60
N SER A 2 25.22 10.21 -1.03
CA SER A 2 24.17 9.31 -1.50
C SER A 2 24.48 7.89 -1.02
N TYR A 3 23.63 6.93 -1.38
CA TYR A 3 23.95 5.52 -1.18
C TYR A 3 25.21 5.06 -1.95
N PHE A 4 25.74 5.84 -2.89
CA PHE A 4 27.05 5.60 -3.50
C PHE A 4 28.21 6.12 -2.63
N SER A 5 28.00 6.99 -1.65
CA SER A 5 29.08 7.58 -0.87
C SER A 5 29.65 6.60 0.17
N TYR A 6 30.95 6.70 0.46
CA TYR A 6 31.59 5.89 1.51
C TYR A 6 31.39 6.48 2.91
N PRO A 7 31.38 5.66 3.97
CA PRO A 7 31.30 4.20 3.90
C PRO A 7 29.89 3.75 3.44
N ARG A 8 29.82 2.72 2.61
CA ARG A 8 28.55 2.15 2.14
C ARG A 8 28.44 0.67 2.50
N LEU A 9 27.22 0.23 2.72
CA LEU A 9 26.87 -1.12 3.09
C LEU A 9 25.92 -1.71 2.06
N HIS A 10 26.09 -2.99 1.75
CA HIS A 10 25.20 -3.75 0.89
C HIS A 10 24.49 -4.84 1.70
N PHE A 11 23.23 -5.10 1.36
CA PHE A 11 22.42 -6.14 1.96
C PHE A 11 21.61 -6.89 0.92
N SER A 12 21.22 -8.12 1.27
CA SER A 12 20.32 -8.93 0.44
C SER A 12 19.55 -9.94 1.28
N GLY A 13 18.40 -10.37 0.78
CA GLY A 13 17.58 -11.41 1.37
C GLY A 13 16.24 -11.51 0.66
N LYS A 14 15.18 -11.80 1.40
CA LYS A 14 13.81 -11.80 0.88
C LYS A 14 13.06 -10.56 1.36
N PHE A 15 11.96 -10.27 0.70
CA PHE A 15 10.96 -9.36 1.21
C PHE A 15 9.59 -10.03 1.19
N ILE A 16 8.67 -9.47 1.97
CA ILE A 16 7.25 -9.75 1.95
C ILE A 16 6.54 -8.47 1.49
N ALA A 17 5.59 -8.60 0.57
CA ALA A 17 4.63 -7.55 0.23
C ALA A 17 3.24 -8.18 0.13
N ASP A 18 2.32 -7.78 1.00
CA ASP A 18 1.01 -8.41 1.15
C ASP A 18 -0.14 -7.40 0.94
N PRO A 19 -0.23 -6.74 -0.24
CA PRO A 19 -1.25 -5.73 -0.48
C PRO A 19 -2.65 -6.37 -0.56
N CYS A 20 -3.66 -5.68 -0.05
CA CYS A 20 -5.04 -5.99 -0.44
C CYS A 20 -5.23 -5.60 -1.92
N THR A 21 -6.05 -6.35 -2.64
CA THR A 21 -6.29 -6.11 -4.07
C THR A 21 -7.76 -5.93 -4.42
N VAL A 22 -8.67 -6.07 -3.45
CA VAL A 22 -10.10 -5.75 -3.65
C VAL A 22 -10.26 -4.26 -3.93
N ASN A 23 -9.45 -3.40 -3.30
CA ASN A 23 -9.49 -1.95 -3.51
C ASN A 23 -8.88 -1.49 -4.86
N ASN A 24 -8.39 -2.40 -5.71
CA ASN A 24 -7.76 -2.06 -7.01
C ASN A 24 -8.77 -1.86 -8.14
N TYR A 25 -10.06 -2.16 -7.90
CA TYR A 25 -11.11 -1.97 -8.88
C TYR A 25 -12.04 -0.83 -8.44
N PRO A 26 -12.10 0.30 -9.18
CA PRO A 26 -12.98 1.42 -8.84
C PRO A 26 -14.44 1.01 -8.62
N GLY A 27 -14.94 0.05 -9.42
CA GLY A 27 -16.31 -0.44 -9.29
C GLY A 27 -16.63 -1.08 -7.92
N ASN A 28 -15.63 -1.55 -7.17
CA ASN A 28 -15.86 -2.12 -5.84
C ASN A 28 -16.28 -1.08 -4.80
N TYR A 29 -16.00 0.21 -5.02
CA TYR A 29 -16.39 1.30 -4.12
C TYR A 29 -17.90 1.63 -4.19
N ASP A 30 -18.63 1.08 -5.18
CA ASP A 30 -20.09 1.26 -5.35
C ASP A 30 -20.90 -0.03 -5.11
N VAL A 31 -20.26 -1.13 -4.69
CA VAL A 31 -20.93 -2.44 -4.56
C VAL A 31 -21.97 -2.50 -3.41
N LYS A 32 -21.92 -1.55 -2.45
CA LYS A 32 -22.91 -1.38 -1.35
C LYS A 32 -23.32 -2.70 -0.67
N GLY A 33 -22.35 -3.59 -0.44
CA GLY A 33 -22.55 -4.88 0.22
C GLY A 33 -22.99 -6.06 -0.66
N ASP A 34 -23.19 -5.89 -1.98
CA ASP A 34 -23.50 -7.00 -2.89
C ASP A 34 -22.24 -7.74 -3.33
N ILE A 35 -21.74 -8.64 -2.48
CA ILE A 35 -20.47 -9.34 -2.70
C ILE A 35 -20.38 -10.04 -4.06
N SER A 36 -21.50 -10.48 -4.66
CA SER A 36 -21.52 -11.14 -5.97
C SER A 36 -20.99 -10.26 -7.11
N LYS A 37 -20.97 -8.93 -6.90
CA LYS A 37 -20.43 -7.96 -7.86
C LYS A 37 -18.97 -7.59 -7.60
N MET A 38 -18.40 -8.00 -6.47
CA MET A 38 -17.02 -7.66 -6.12
C MET A 38 -16.02 -8.39 -7.01
N LYS A 39 -15.04 -7.65 -7.53
CA LYS A 39 -13.81 -8.22 -8.09
C LYS A 39 -12.80 -8.45 -6.97
N LEU A 40 -12.39 -9.69 -6.73
CA LEU A 40 -11.49 -10.01 -5.61
C LEU A 40 -10.01 -9.70 -5.89
N TYR A 41 -9.59 -9.83 -7.16
CA TYR A 41 -8.18 -9.85 -7.57
C TYR A 41 -7.36 -10.88 -6.78
N TRP A 42 -6.05 -10.93 -6.98
CA TRP A 42 -5.22 -12.06 -6.57
C TRP A 42 -4.94 -12.17 -5.05
N ASN A 43 -5.17 -11.13 -4.24
CA ASN A 43 -4.95 -11.12 -2.80
C ASN A 43 -6.01 -10.33 -2.02
N PRO A 44 -7.24 -10.86 -1.86
CA PRO A 44 -8.32 -10.13 -1.20
C PRO A 44 -8.10 -9.97 0.30
N GLY A 45 -7.45 -10.95 0.93
CA GLY A 45 -7.15 -10.95 2.37
C GLY A 45 -5.85 -10.25 2.76
N GLY A 46 -5.20 -9.54 1.83
CA GLY A 46 -3.91 -8.89 2.07
C GLY A 46 -3.96 -7.89 3.22
N THR A 47 -2.93 -7.91 4.07
CA THR A 47 -2.81 -7.07 5.26
C THR A 47 -2.39 -5.63 4.96
N GLY A 48 -1.87 -5.37 3.75
CA GLY A 48 -1.15 -4.16 3.40
C GLY A 48 0.28 -4.11 3.94
N GLY A 49 0.81 -5.21 4.48
CA GLY A 49 2.14 -5.24 5.10
C GLY A 49 3.30 -5.33 4.10
N PHE A 50 4.43 -4.71 4.45
CA PHE A 50 5.72 -4.95 3.80
C PHE A 50 6.81 -5.19 4.86
N ASP A 51 7.72 -6.15 4.61
CA ASP A 51 8.80 -6.51 5.53
C ASP A 51 10.04 -7.05 4.81
N PHE A 52 11.18 -7.01 5.49
CA PHE A 52 12.41 -7.70 5.11
C PHE A 52 12.46 -9.06 5.83
N GLU A 53 12.71 -10.15 5.09
CA GLU A 53 12.80 -11.50 5.63
C GLU A 53 14.19 -12.08 5.30
N ASP A 54 14.89 -12.62 6.30
CA ASP A 54 16.23 -13.20 6.14
C ASP A 54 17.25 -12.25 5.46
N CYS A 55 17.07 -10.94 5.62
CA CYS A 55 17.97 -9.95 5.03
C CYS A 55 19.23 -9.79 5.87
N LEU A 56 20.37 -10.00 5.22
CA LEU A 56 21.69 -9.96 5.84
C LEU A 56 22.57 -8.92 5.16
N ILE A 57 23.44 -8.32 5.97
CA ILE A 57 24.49 -7.41 5.53
C ILE A 57 25.60 -8.23 4.90
N THR A 58 25.86 -8.02 3.62
CA THR A 58 26.73 -8.90 2.81
C THR A 58 28.11 -8.30 2.55
N LYS A 59 28.23 -6.97 2.55
CA LYS A 59 29.48 -6.26 2.29
C LYS A 59 29.44 -4.85 2.84
N VAL A 60 30.59 -4.36 3.28
CA VAL A 60 30.83 -2.94 3.55
C VAL A 60 32.01 -2.46 2.72
N GLU A 61 31.89 -1.29 2.12
CA GLU A 61 32.99 -0.61 1.44
C GLU A 61 33.33 0.70 2.16
N TYR A 62 34.62 0.89 2.45
CA TYR A 62 35.15 2.07 3.14
C TYR A 62 35.87 3.03 2.20
N SER A 63 36.40 2.50 1.10
CA SER A 63 37.00 3.21 -0.01
C SER A 63 37.07 2.29 -1.23
N GLU A 64 37.61 2.79 -2.34
CA GLU A 64 37.74 2.03 -3.60
C GLU A 64 38.53 0.72 -3.44
N ASP A 65 39.52 0.69 -2.56
CA ASP A 65 40.43 -0.45 -2.37
C ASP A 65 40.32 -1.08 -0.97
N HIS A 66 39.32 -0.69 -0.15
CA HIS A 66 39.12 -1.20 1.21
C HIS A 66 37.66 -1.55 1.45
N PHE A 67 37.40 -2.84 1.66
CA PHE A 67 36.07 -3.38 1.95
C PHE A 67 36.16 -4.56 2.94
N ALA A 68 35.02 -4.91 3.54
CA ALA A 68 34.82 -6.08 4.38
C ALA A 68 33.68 -6.95 3.82
N THR A 69 33.88 -8.26 3.83
CA THR A 69 32.93 -9.29 3.38
C THR A 69 32.82 -10.48 4.33
N THR A 70 33.55 -10.48 5.45
CA THR A 70 33.39 -11.48 6.53
C THR A 70 33.24 -10.82 7.90
N PRO A 71 32.62 -11.51 8.88
CA PRO A 71 32.47 -10.99 10.24
C PRO A 71 33.79 -10.70 10.96
N GLU A 72 34.88 -11.36 10.56
CA GLU A 72 36.23 -11.11 11.09
C GLU A 72 36.84 -9.80 10.57
N GLU A 73 36.43 -9.36 9.37
CA GLU A 73 36.84 -8.08 8.78
C GLU A 73 36.02 -6.91 9.34
N ASP A 74 34.72 -7.11 9.51
CA ASP A 74 33.84 -6.22 10.27
C ASP A 74 32.67 -7.00 10.88
N SER A 75 32.45 -6.84 12.19
CA SER A 75 31.42 -7.56 12.95
C SER A 75 29.99 -7.32 12.47
N ILE A 76 29.73 -6.29 11.67
CA ILE A 76 28.41 -6.04 11.09
C ILE A 76 28.06 -7.01 9.95
N ILE A 77 29.06 -7.60 9.30
CA ILE A 77 28.83 -8.53 8.18
C ILE A 77 28.10 -9.78 8.69
N GLY A 78 27.08 -10.22 7.96
CA GLY A 78 26.23 -11.35 8.33
C GLY A 78 25.18 -11.02 9.40
N GLN A 79 25.15 -9.78 9.90
CA GLN A 79 24.08 -9.33 10.79
C GLN A 79 22.82 -8.91 10.01
N SER A 80 21.72 -8.76 10.73
CA SER A 80 20.40 -8.50 10.14
C SER A 80 20.28 -7.08 9.57
N PHE A 81 19.57 -6.97 8.46
CA PHE A 81 18.94 -5.75 7.99
C PHE A 81 17.42 -5.98 8.04
N ALA A 82 16.70 -5.25 8.90
CA ALA A 82 15.29 -5.56 9.16
C ALA A 82 14.45 -4.31 9.38
N ALA A 83 13.16 -4.42 9.11
CA ALA A 83 12.19 -3.47 9.62
C ALA A 83 11.86 -3.79 11.09
N ILE A 84 11.74 -2.75 11.92
CA ILE A 84 11.38 -2.88 13.33
C ILE A 84 9.87 -3.07 13.40
N LYS A 85 9.44 -4.21 13.93
CA LYS A 85 8.01 -4.51 14.10
C LYS A 85 7.41 -3.69 15.23
N GLN A 86 6.38 -2.91 14.92
CA GLN A 86 5.50 -2.32 15.93
C GLN A 86 4.25 -3.22 16.05
N PHE A 87 4.19 -4.01 17.13
CA PHE A 87 3.18 -5.06 17.34
C PHE A 87 3.20 -6.17 16.27
N TYR A 88 2.45 -6.00 15.18
CA TYR A 88 2.22 -7.03 14.15
C TYR A 88 2.57 -6.58 12.72
N LEU A 89 2.81 -5.29 12.49
CA LEU A 89 3.18 -4.73 11.19
C LEU A 89 4.55 -4.04 11.29
N SER A 90 5.33 -4.17 10.23
CA SER A 90 6.67 -3.58 10.05
C SER A 90 6.64 -2.32 9.18
N SER A 91 5.71 -2.27 8.22
CA SER A 91 5.39 -1.09 7.40
C SER A 91 4.05 -1.30 6.68
N GLY A 92 3.46 -0.22 6.16
CA GLY A 92 2.26 -0.26 5.31
C GLY A 92 2.56 0.05 3.85
N LEU A 93 2.15 -0.81 2.92
CA LEU A 93 2.22 -0.61 1.47
C LEU A 93 0.83 -0.21 0.97
N VAL A 94 0.72 0.99 0.41
CA VAL A 94 -0.57 1.56 0.00
C VAL A 94 -0.46 2.23 -1.36
N ASP A 95 -1.41 1.92 -2.25
CA ASP A 95 -1.56 2.60 -3.53
C ASP A 95 -1.90 4.09 -3.35
N LEU A 96 -1.74 4.88 -4.41
CA LEU A 96 -2.22 6.26 -4.38
C LEU A 96 -3.74 6.32 -4.49
N ASP A 97 -4.28 5.49 -5.39
CA ASP A 97 -5.69 5.33 -5.76
C ASP A 97 -5.80 4.10 -6.68
N PRO A 98 -6.95 3.40 -6.78
CA PRO A 98 -7.14 2.34 -7.78
C PRO A 98 -6.81 2.73 -9.24
N ARG A 99 -6.90 4.02 -9.60
CA ARG A 99 -6.53 4.51 -10.93
C ARG A 99 -5.03 4.74 -11.10
N GLN A 100 -4.24 4.71 -10.03
CA GLN A 100 -2.80 4.91 -10.03
C GLN A 100 -2.11 4.00 -8.99
N MET A 101 -1.87 2.75 -9.39
CA MET A 101 -1.24 1.70 -8.59
C MET A 101 0.27 1.53 -8.86
N MET A 102 0.87 2.38 -9.70
CA MET A 102 2.26 2.26 -10.17
C MET A 102 3.25 3.09 -9.35
N VAL A 103 2.82 3.57 -8.19
CA VAL A 103 3.59 4.39 -7.24
C VAL A 103 3.25 4.05 -5.78
N SER A 104 2.89 2.78 -5.50
CA SER A 104 2.52 2.37 -4.15
C SER A 104 3.64 2.73 -3.16
N THR A 105 3.23 3.27 -2.03
CA THR A 105 4.11 3.92 -1.06
C THR A 105 4.25 3.06 0.18
N LEU A 106 5.49 2.87 0.63
CA LEU A 106 5.81 2.34 1.95
C LEU A 106 5.65 3.44 2.98
N PHE A 107 4.91 3.18 4.05
CA PHE A 107 4.65 4.09 5.15
C PHE A 107 5.08 3.51 6.49
N GLY A 108 5.59 4.39 7.37
CA GLY A 108 5.83 4.06 8.78
C GLY A 108 6.88 2.98 9.01
N MET A 109 7.84 2.81 8.11
CA MET A 109 8.88 1.80 8.27
C MET A 109 9.99 2.32 9.16
N ASP A 110 10.20 1.72 10.32
CA ASP A 110 11.41 1.90 11.11
C ASP A 110 12.42 0.81 10.73
N LEU A 111 13.69 1.14 10.55
CA LEU A 111 14.74 0.20 10.15
C LEU A 111 15.74 -0.04 11.27
N GLN A 112 16.23 -1.29 11.35
CA GLN A 112 17.41 -1.68 12.12
C GLN A 112 18.47 -2.24 11.17
N ILE A 113 19.67 -1.65 11.20
CA ILE A 113 20.85 -2.09 10.46
C ILE A 113 21.85 -2.64 11.48
N GLY A 114 22.06 -3.96 11.49
CA GLY A 114 22.85 -4.68 12.50
C GLY A 114 21.97 -5.48 13.47
N GLY A 115 22.61 -6.28 14.34
CA GLY A 115 21.92 -7.12 15.34
C GLY A 115 21.64 -6.39 16.65
N ASP A 116 21.16 -7.11 17.66
CA ASP A 116 20.58 -6.50 18.87
C ASP A 116 21.54 -5.64 19.69
N GLU A 117 22.82 -6.03 19.76
CA GLU A 117 23.85 -5.33 20.55
C GLU A 117 24.56 -4.23 19.75
N GLU A 118 24.63 -4.40 18.44
CA GLU A 118 25.42 -3.57 17.54
C GLU A 118 24.61 -3.18 16.31
N ASN A 119 24.00 -1.99 16.35
CA ASN A 119 23.08 -1.53 15.32
C ASN A 119 22.98 -0.01 15.17
N ILE A 120 22.31 0.38 14.09
CA ILE A 120 21.67 1.69 13.89
C ILE A 120 20.18 1.44 13.75
N LYS A 121 19.38 2.28 14.40
CA LYS A 121 17.93 2.35 14.21
C LYS A 121 17.56 3.70 13.63
N GLY A 122 16.56 3.76 12.77
CA GLY A 122 16.09 5.03 12.23
C GLY A 122 14.76 4.91 11.50
N GLU A 123 14.14 6.05 11.27
CA GLU A 123 12.87 6.18 10.57
C GLU A 123 13.14 6.23 9.06
N PHE A 124 12.60 5.29 8.29
CA PHE A 124 12.65 5.35 6.83
C PHE A 124 11.51 6.22 6.32
N SER A 125 11.86 7.21 5.50
CA SER A 125 10.88 8.13 4.90
C SER A 125 9.80 7.37 4.13
N SER A 126 8.57 7.87 4.17
CA SER A 126 7.49 7.34 3.32
C SER A 126 7.93 7.38 1.85
N THR A 127 8.04 6.20 1.22
CA THR A 127 8.73 6.06 -0.06
C THR A 127 7.87 5.33 -1.09
N PRO A 128 7.38 6.04 -2.12
CA PRO A 128 6.81 5.38 -3.31
C PRO A 128 7.89 4.62 -4.06
N PHE A 129 7.54 3.44 -4.58
CA PHE A 129 8.41 2.86 -5.60
C PHE A 129 8.37 3.69 -6.88
N ASN A 130 9.44 3.61 -7.66
CA ASN A 130 9.49 4.08 -9.04
C ASN A 130 9.91 2.92 -9.93
N GLY A 131 9.30 2.86 -11.12
CA GLY A 131 9.67 1.93 -12.17
C GLY A 131 9.37 0.49 -11.76
N ILE A 132 8.12 0.06 -11.94
CA ILE A 132 7.76 -1.35 -11.84
C ILE A 132 8.01 -2.03 -13.19
N TRP A 133 8.56 -3.24 -13.15
CA TRP A 133 8.74 -4.06 -14.35
C TRP A 133 8.31 -5.50 -14.14
N ASN A 134 7.82 -6.10 -15.23
CA ASN A 134 7.32 -7.46 -15.23
C ASN A 134 8.27 -8.39 -15.99
N PHE A 135 8.47 -9.59 -15.44
CA PHE A 135 9.08 -10.71 -16.15
C PHE A 135 7.99 -11.58 -16.77
N PRO A 136 8.27 -12.39 -17.81
CA PRO A 136 7.26 -13.19 -18.54
C PRO A 136 6.54 -14.29 -17.73
N LEU A 137 6.57 -14.24 -16.39
CA LEU A 137 6.05 -15.27 -15.48
C LEU A 137 5.21 -14.67 -14.34
N SER A 138 4.25 -13.77 -14.58
CA SER A 138 3.41 -13.20 -13.50
C SER A 138 4.23 -12.82 -12.24
N THR A 139 5.30 -12.06 -12.46
CA THR A 139 6.18 -11.59 -11.39
C THR A 139 6.45 -10.12 -11.62
N ALA A 140 6.41 -9.34 -10.53
CA ALA A 140 6.68 -7.92 -10.55
C ALA A 140 8.01 -7.62 -9.85
N SER A 141 8.59 -6.48 -10.16
CA SER A 141 9.83 -5.98 -9.57
C SER A 141 9.80 -4.47 -9.59
N ALA A 142 10.39 -3.82 -8.59
CA ALA A 142 10.32 -2.37 -8.43
C ALA A 142 11.55 -1.85 -7.69
N THR A 143 11.77 -0.54 -7.74
CA THR A 143 12.82 0.13 -6.95
C THR A 143 12.29 1.14 -5.97
N TYR A 144 12.93 1.17 -4.80
CA TYR A 144 12.73 2.18 -3.79
C TYR A 144 14.05 2.93 -3.58
N GLN A 145 13.95 4.23 -3.43
CA GLN A 145 15.05 5.09 -3.03
C GLN A 145 14.52 6.08 -2.02
N GLY A 146 15.16 6.23 -0.88
CA GLY A 146 14.70 7.13 0.16
C GLY A 146 15.80 7.47 1.16
N GLN A 147 15.40 8.03 2.30
CA GLN A 147 16.30 8.40 3.38
C GLN A 147 15.90 7.73 4.70
N ILE A 148 16.90 7.52 5.56
CA ILE A 148 16.73 7.10 6.94
C ILE A 148 17.14 8.26 7.84
N SER A 149 16.22 8.74 8.66
CA SER A 149 16.42 9.84 9.61
C SER A 149 16.29 9.38 11.06
N SER A 150 16.40 10.30 12.01
CA SER A 150 16.19 10.03 13.44
C SER A 150 17.10 8.91 13.96
N LEU A 151 18.37 8.93 13.52
CA LEU A 151 19.31 7.83 13.73
C LEU A 151 19.69 7.65 15.20
N GLY A 152 19.47 6.44 15.72
CA GLY A 152 19.92 5.97 17.03
C GLY A 152 20.99 4.89 16.89
N PHE A 153 22.16 5.11 17.47
CA PHE A 153 23.31 4.20 17.39
C PHE A 153 23.49 3.41 18.68
N SER A 154 23.93 2.16 18.58
CA SER A 154 24.38 1.39 19.75
C SER A 154 25.60 2.04 20.42
N SER A 155 25.74 1.83 21.73
CA SER A 155 26.86 2.40 22.49
C SER A 155 28.16 1.62 22.21
N ALA A 156 29.18 2.32 21.70
CA ALA A 156 30.54 1.79 21.48
C ALA A 156 30.60 0.55 20.55
N PRO A 157 30.19 0.67 19.27
CA PRO A 157 30.26 -0.43 18.32
C PRO A 157 31.70 -0.87 18.05
N SER A 158 31.93 -2.18 17.91
CA SER A 158 33.19 -2.77 17.42
C SER A 158 33.36 -2.65 15.90
N SER A 159 32.24 -2.60 15.17
CA SER A 159 32.15 -2.41 13.73
C SER A 159 32.75 -1.08 13.31
N GLN A 160 33.69 -1.13 12.38
CA GLN A 160 34.29 0.04 11.77
C GLN A 160 33.26 0.82 10.95
N PHE A 161 32.31 0.12 10.30
CA PHE A 161 31.20 0.76 9.58
C PHE A 161 30.41 1.68 10.52
N LEU A 162 29.93 1.14 11.65
CA LEU A 162 29.12 1.88 12.61
C LEU A 162 29.88 3.04 13.23
N GLN A 163 31.16 2.86 13.55
CA GLN A 163 32.00 3.94 14.04
C GLN A 163 32.10 5.10 13.05
N LYS A 164 32.28 4.81 11.75
CA LYS A 164 32.43 5.85 10.72
C LYS A 164 31.11 6.56 10.40
N ILE A 165 30.02 5.81 10.33
CA ILE A 165 28.70 6.34 9.95
C ILE A 165 27.99 7.04 11.13
N SER A 166 28.50 6.89 12.37
CA SER A 166 27.96 7.56 13.58
C SER A 166 27.92 9.09 13.53
N SER A 167 28.61 9.71 12.58
CA SER A 167 28.60 11.16 12.35
C SER A 167 27.58 11.63 11.31
N ALA A 168 26.91 10.70 10.63
CA ALA A 168 25.89 11.03 9.65
C ALA A 168 24.59 11.46 10.34
N ASP A 169 23.99 12.55 9.88
CA ASP A 169 22.67 12.99 10.34
C ASP A 169 21.55 12.14 9.72
N LYS A 170 21.77 11.67 8.49
CA LYS A 170 20.85 10.85 7.70
C LYS A 170 21.62 9.80 6.89
N LEU A 171 20.93 8.74 6.51
CA LEU A 171 21.42 7.77 5.52
C LEU A 171 20.57 7.85 4.25
N SER A 172 21.18 7.62 3.10
CA SER A 172 20.49 7.37 1.84
C SER A 172 20.45 5.86 1.60
N ILE A 173 19.31 5.36 1.12
CA ILE A 173 19.11 3.95 0.81
C ILE A 173 18.50 3.80 -0.58
N ASN A 174 19.00 2.82 -1.32
CA ASN A 174 18.38 2.32 -2.55
C ASN A 174 18.24 0.81 -2.45
N PHE A 175 17.06 0.28 -2.76
CA PHE A 175 16.85 -1.16 -2.84
C PHE A 175 15.89 -1.54 -3.97
N ALA A 176 16.14 -2.71 -4.56
CA ALA A 176 15.31 -3.29 -5.60
C ALA A 176 14.65 -4.56 -5.08
N VAL A 177 13.33 -4.65 -5.26
CA VAL A 177 12.55 -5.86 -5.03
C VAL A 177 12.35 -6.59 -6.35
N ASN A 178 12.57 -7.90 -6.36
CA ASN A 178 12.72 -8.69 -7.56
C ASN A 178 11.93 -10.01 -7.49
N GLN A 179 11.35 -10.41 -8.62
CA GLN A 179 10.59 -11.67 -8.79
C GLN A 179 9.46 -11.89 -7.76
N TYR A 180 8.72 -10.83 -7.42
CA TYR A 180 7.57 -10.90 -6.52
C TYR A 180 6.55 -11.94 -7.02
N ASN A 181 6.26 -12.96 -6.20
CA ASN A 181 5.24 -13.95 -6.53
C ASN A 181 3.83 -13.43 -6.19
N ASN A 182 3.07 -13.05 -7.22
CA ASN A 182 1.67 -12.63 -7.10
C ASN A 182 0.67 -13.71 -7.52
N VAL A 183 1.10 -14.98 -7.68
CA VAL A 183 0.22 -16.09 -8.06
C VAL A 183 -0.29 -16.79 -6.80
N PRO A 184 -1.58 -16.65 -6.44
CA PRO A 184 -2.14 -17.26 -5.24
C PRO A 184 -2.52 -18.72 -5.44
N GLN A 185 -2.64 -19.46 -4.33
CA GLN A 185 -3.42 -20.71 -4.31
C GLN A 185 -4.90 -20.38 -4.54
N ILE A 186 -5.55 -21.10 -5.46
CA ILE A 186 -6.98 -20.94 -5.78
C ILE A 186 -7.81 -22.08 -5.17
N TYR A 187 -9.00 -21.73 -4.70
CA TYR A 187 -10.04 -22.64 -4.21
C TYR A 187 -11.31 -22.43 -5.04
N SER A 188 -11.84 -23.48 -5.66
CA SER A 188 -13.01 -23.40 -6.53
C SER A 188 -14.28 -23.76 -5.76
N PHE A 189 -15.27 -22.87 -5.79
CA PHE A 189 -16.61 -23.05 -5.25
C PHE A 189 -17.61 -23.02 -6.41
N ASN A 190 -17.98 -24.20 -6.90
CA ASN A 190 -18.90 -24.39 -8.01
C ASN A 190 -19.72 -25.67 -7.80
N ASP A 191 -20.70 -25.90 -8.69
CA ASP A 191 -21.62 -27.03 -8.58
C ASP A 191 -20.88 -28.39 -8.47
N GLN A 192 -19.78 -28.60 -9.20
CA GLN A 192 -18.98 -29.84 -9.11
C GLN A 192 -18.31 -30.02 -7.74
N THR A 193 -17.74 -28.96 -7.18
CA THR A 193 -17.14 -29.02 -5.85
C THR A 193 -18.20 -29.17 -4.76
N PHE A 194 -19.40 -28.60 -4.93
CA PHE A 194 -20.52 -28.80 -4.01
C PHE A 194 -21.03 -30.24 -4.03
N GLU A 195 -21.14 -30.86 -5.21
CA GLU A 195 -21.44 -32.30 -5.32
C GLU A 195 -20.36 -33.14 -4.63
N SER A 196 -19.08 -32.80 -4.80
CA SER A 196 -17.97 -33.49 -4.13
C SER A 196 -18.01 -33.33 -2.60
N MET A 197 -18.47 -32.18 -2.09
CA MET A 197 -18.69 -31.97 -0.66
C MET A 197 -19.80 -32.86 -0.10
N LEU A 198 -20.91 -33.01 -0.83
CA LEU A 198 -21.99 -33.93 -0.45
C LEU A 198 -21.48 -35.37 -0.39
N ASP A 199 -20.75 -35.82 -1.41
CA ASP A 199 -20.15 -37.15 -1.47
C ASP A 199 -19.16 -37.40 -0.33
N ALA A 200 -18.48 -36.34 0.14
CA ALA A 200 -17.58 -36.37 1.30
C ALA A 200 -18.29 -36.24 2.66
N GLY A 201 -19.62 -36.27 2.69
CA GLY A 201 -20.43 -36.24 3.91
C GLY A 201 -20.48 -34.87 4.58
N ILE A 202 -20.40 -33.79 3.81
CA ILE A 202 -20.74 -32.43 4.28
C ILE A 202 -22.24 -32.22 4.05
N PRO A 203 -23.04 -31.88 5.07
CA PRO A 203 -24.48 -31.68 4.93
C PRO A 203 -24.86 -30.57 3.95
N GLN A 204 -26.02 -30.70 3.30
CA GLN A 204 -26.52 -29.70 2.34
C GLN A 204 -26.70 -28.31 2.98
N ASP A 205 -27.20 -28.24 4.22
CA ASP A 205 -27.38 -26.98 4.94
C ASP A 205 -26.06 -26.26 5.26
N ILE A 206 -24.94 -26.99 5.32
CA ILE A 206 -23.60 -26.41 5.40
C ILE A 206 -23.16 -25.88 4.03
N ILE A 207 -23.42 -26.63 2.96
CA ILE A 207 -23.08 -26.23 1.58
C ILE A 207 -23.88 -25.00 1.15
N ASP A 208 -25.16 -24.92 1.51
CA ASP A 208 -26.05 -23.81 1.17
C ASP A 208 -25.53 -22.46 1.69
N LYS A 209 -24.80 -22.46 2.82
CA LYS A 209 -24.14 -21.27 3.39
C LYS A 209 -23.02 -20.71 2.50
N PHE A 210 -22.60 -21.42 1.46
CA PHE A 210 -21.55 -21.03 0.53
C PHE A 210 -22.01 -20.97 -0.93
N SER A 211 -23.30 -21.19 -1.18
CA SER A 211 -23.84 -21.33 -2.54
C SER A 211 -23.65 -20.11 -3.43
N ASP A 212 -23.63 -18.91 -2.83
CA ASP A 212 -23.36 -17.61 -3.46
C ASP A 212 -21.88 -17.41 -3.82
N LEU A 213 -20.96 -18.18 -3.23
CA LEU A 213 -19.53 -18.07 -3.56
C LEU A 213 -19.24 -18.42 -5.02
N LYS A 214 -20.12 -19.20 -5.67
CA LYS A 214 -20.01 -19.52 -7.09
C LYS A 214 -20.22 -18.32 -8.02
N ASP A 215 -20.81 -17.25 -7.52
CA ASP A 215 -21.05 -16.02 -8.25
C ASP A 215 -19.94 -14.97 -8.01
N LEU A 216 -19.04 -15.23 -7.04
CA LEU A 216 -17.85 -14.39 -6.84
C LEU A 216 -16.86 -14.58 -7.97
N SER A 217 -16.09 -13.53 -8.24
CA SER A 217 -15.08 -13.60 -9.29
C SER A 217 -13.75 -12.97 -8.89
N LEU A 218 -12.68 -13.68 -9.24
CA LEU A 218 -11.32 -13.15 -9.18
C LEU A 218 -11.17 -11.92 -10.09
N TYR A 219 -11.55 -12.06 -11.36
CA TYR A 219 -11.42 -11.04 -12.41
C TYR A 219 -12.67 -10.94 -13.31
N GLN A 220 -13.88 -11.21 -12.79
CA GLN A 220 -15.16 -11.23 -13.55
C GLN A 220 -15.15 -12.13 -14.82
N GLY A 221 -14.43 -13.25 -14.82
CA GLY A 221 -14.35 -14.12 -16.00
C GLY A 221 -13.27 -13.74 -17.02
N GLU A 222 -12.55 -12.64 -16.80
CA GLU A 222 -11.43 -12.22 -17.64
C GLU A 222 -10.23 -13.16 -17.49
N GLY A 223 -9.39 -13.26 -18.52
CA GLY A 223 -8.15 -14.05 -18.48
C GLY A 223 -8.32 -15.56 -18.31
N GLY A 224 -9.55 -16.09 -18.40
CA GLY A 224 -9.84 -17.52 -18.25
C GLY A 224 -10.09 -17.98 -16.81
N PHE A 225 -10.26 -17.06 -15.85
CA PHE A 225 -10.62 -17.40 -14.47
C PHE A 225 -12.14 -17.59 -14.33
N PRO A 226 -12.64 -18.79 -13.99
CA PRO A 226 -14.06 -19.02 -13.83
C PRO A 226 -14.61 -18.30 -12.58
N PHE A 227 -15.91 -18.01 -12.58
CA PHE A 227 -16.62 -17.66 -11.36
C PHE A 227 -16.53 -18.80 -10.33
N GLY A 228 -16.51 -18.45 -9.05
CA GLY A 228 -16.30 -19.39 -7.96
C GLY A 228 -14.83 -19.69 -7.64
N ASP A 229 -13.88 -19.26 -8.46
CA ASP A 229 -12.46 -19.34 -8.11
C ASP A 229 -12.10 -18.21 -7.13
N ILE A 230 -11.92 -18.59 -5.87
CA ILE A 230 -11.59 -17.70 -4.77
C ILE A 230 -10.10 -17.87 -4.44
N PRO A 231 -9.32 -16.77 -4.40
CA PRO A 231 -7.90 -16.81 -4.09
C PRO A 231 -7.64 -16.79 -2.58
N THR A 232 -6.49 -17.37 -2.26
CA THR A 232 -5.84 -17.45 -0.94
C THR A 232 -6.60 -18.25 0.11
N LEU A 233 -5.84 -19.04 0.86
CA LEU A 233 -6.38 -19.78 2.00
C LEU A 233 -6.90 -18.84 3.08
N SER A 234 -6.24 -17.69 3.29
CA SER A 234 -6.63 -16.71 4.31
C SER A 234 -8.03 -16.15 4.07
N TYR A 235 -8.34 -15.80 2.81
CA TYR A 235 -9.66 -15.26 2.50
C TYR A 235 -10.74 -16.32 2.55
N VAL A 236 -10.51 -17.52 2.00
CA VAL A 236 -11.46 -18.64 2.14
C VAL A 236 -11.71 -18.97 3.61
N THR A 237 -10.65 -19.00 4.44
CA THR A 237 -10.77 -19.18 5.89
C THR A 237 -11.67 -18.13 6.53
N SER A 238 -11.50 -16.85 6.15
CA SER A 238 -12.34 -15.77 6.67
C SER A 238 -13.81 -15.94 6.30
N LEU A 239 -14.09 -16.39 5.07
CA LEU A 239 -15.46 -16.69 4.61
C LEU A 239 -16.07 -17.84 5.40
N LEU A 240 -15.33 -18.93 5.61
CA LEU A 240 -15.80 -20.07 6.42
C LEU A 240 -16.10 -19.63 7.87
N ILE A 241 -15.19 -18.90 8.52
CA ILE A 241 -15.38 -18.41 9.89
C ILE A 241 -16.60 -17.47 9.98
N SER A 242 -16.85 -16.66 8.94
CA SER A 242 -17.98 -15.73 8.94
C SER A 242 -19.35 -16.40 8.76
N ARG A 243 -19.38 -17.64 8.25
CA ARG A 243 -20.60 -18.35 7.84
C ARG A 243 -20.90 -19.58 8.69
N LEU A 244 -19.89 -20.15 9.34
CA LEU A 244 -19.99 -21.34 10.18
C LEU A 244 -19.91 -21.01 11.66
N THR A 245 -20.61 -21.79 12.47
CA THR A 245 -20.30 -21.87 13.90
C THR A 245 -18.91 -22.46 14.11
N THR A 246 -18.32 -22.23 15.29
CA THR A 246 -17.02 -22.82 15.64
C THR A 246 -17.02 -24.36 15.55
N GLU A 247 -18.12 -25.01 15.91
CA GLU A 247 -18.25 -26.47 15.83
C GLU A 247 -18.27 -26.96 14.37
N GLU A 248 -19.10 -26.34 13.53
CA GLU A 248 -19.17 -26.64 12.10
C GLU A 248 -17.82 -26.39 11.40
N TYR A 249 -17.18 -25.25 11.68
CA TYR A 249 -15.87 -24.93 11.13
C TYR A 249 -14.84 -26.01 11.46
N ASN A 250 -14.73 -26.40 12.73
CA ASN A 250 -13.80 -27.43 13.17
C ASN A 250 -14.09 -28.80 12.54
N LEU A 251 -15.37 -29.12 12.30
CA LEU A 251 -15.80 -30.40 11.74
C LEU A 251 -15.61 -30.52 10.22
N TYR A 252 -15.69 -29.40 9.49
CA TYR A 252 -15.77 -29.41 8.02
C TYR A 252 -14.60 -28.73 7.30
N GLN A 253 -13.85 -27.81 7.93
CA GLN A 253 -12.84 -26.99 7.25
C GLN A 253 -11.85 -27.79 6.39
N THR A 254 -11.29 -28.88 6.92
CA THR A 254 -10.24 -29.66 6.24
C THR A 254 -10.78 -30.28 4.95
N ARG A 255 -11.96 -30.88 5.00
CA ARG A 255 -12.62 -31.47 3.82
C ARG A 255 -12.98 -30.40 2.80
N ILE A 256 -13.50 -29.25 3.25
CA ILE A 256 -13.82 -28.13 2.36
C ILE A 256 -12.56 -27.64 1.63
N PHE A 257 -11.45 -27.45 2.35
CA PHE A 257 -10.19 -27.02 1.74
C PHE A 257 -9.66 -28.06 0.74
N GLU A 258 -9.61 -29.34 1.10
CA GLU A 258 -9.12 -30.41 0.22
C GLU A 258 -9.95 -30.55 -1.07
N ILE A 259 -11.28 -30.41 -0.98
CA ILE A 259 -12.19 -30.55 -2.13
C ILE A 259 -12.11 -29.35 -3.07
N THR A 260 -11.97 -28.14 -2.51
CA THR A 260 -12.01 -26.90 -3.31
C THR A 260 -10.64 -26.52 -3.87
N GLN A 261 -9.54 -26.98 -3.27
CA GLN A 261 -8.19 -26.60 -3.68
C GLN A 261 -7.86 -27.04 -5.11
N LYS A 262 -7.49 -26.08 -5.97
CA LYS A 262 -6.95 -26.36 -7.32
C LYS A 262 -5.46 -26.66 -7.25
N ALA A 263 -4.94 -27.34 -8.28
CA ALA A 263 -3.50 -27.52 -8.42
C ALA A 263 -2.79 -26.15 -8.48
N TYR A 264 -1.74 -25.99 -7.67
CA TYR A 264 -0.93 -24.77 -7.62
C TYR A 264 0.34 -24.92 -8.43
N THR A 265 0.66 -23.93 -9.25
CA THR A 265 1.92 -23.84 -9.98
C THR A 265 2.44 -22.42 -9.84
N PRO A 266 3.38 -22.17 -8.90
CA PRO A 266 3.93 -20.83 -8.74
C PRO A 266 4.72 -20.44 -9.98
N SER A 267 4.71 -19.16 -10.30
CA SER A 267 5.46 -18.61 -11.44
C SER A 267 6.84 -18.07 -11.03
N SER A 268 7.18 -18.23 -9.75
CA SER A 268 8.38 -17.74 -9.09
C SER A 268 8.91 -18.82 -8.13
N PRO A 269 10.23 -18.88 -7.85
CA PRO A 269 10.77 -19.77 -6.82
C PRO A 269 10.39 -19.34 -5.39
N PHE A 270 9.79 -18.16 -5.23
CA PHE A 270 9.37 -17.61 -3.94
C PHE A 270 7.94 -18.02 -3.59
N GLU A 271 7.65 -18.11 -2.29
CA GLU A 271 6.28 -18.27 -1.81
C GLU A 271 5.42 -17.08 -2.22
N PHE A 272 4.10 -17.26 -2.31
CA PHE A 272 3.15 -16.18 -2.55
C PHE A 272 3.41 -15.01 -1.60
N THR A 273 3.34 -13.77 -2.10
CA THR A 273 3.68 -12.50 -1.41
C THR A 273 5.17 -12.26 -1.13
N LYS A 274 6.07 -13.12 -1.63
CA LYS A 274 7.51 -12.98 -1.39
C LYS A 274 8.31 -12.77 -2.66
N GLY A 275 9.51 -12.23 -2.50
CA GLY A 275 10.51 -12.10 -3.56
C GLY A 275 11.90 -11.84 -3.01
N LEU A 276 12.85 -11.54 -3.88
CA LEU A 276 14.23 -11.15 -3.54
C LEU A 276 14.30 -9.65 -3.27
N VAL A 277 15.08 -9.24 -2.29
CA VAL A 277 15.48 -7.83 -2.12
C VAL A 277 16.99 -7.71 -2.05
N VAL A 278 17.51 -6.67 -2.70
CA VAL A 278 18.92 -6.27 -2.64
C VAL A 278 18.99 -4.76 -2.47
N GLY A 279 19.92 -4.26 -1.67
CA GLY A 279 20.02 -2.83 -1.46
C GLY A 279 21.35 -2.35 -0.93
N THR A 280 21.52 -1.04 -0.99
CA THR A 280 22.72 -0.33 -0.56
C THR A 280 22.34 0.85 0.32
N VAL A 281 23.09 1.05 1.40
CA VAL A 281 22.95 2.18 2.33
C VAL A 281 24.27 2.94 2.37
N GLY A 282 24.21 4.26 2.29
CA GLY A 282 25.34 5.18 2.46
C GLY A 282 24.93 6.42 3.23
N PRO A 283 25.87 7.31 3.58
CA PRO A 283 25.55 8.54 4.28
C PRO A 283 24.78 9.51 3.37
N ALA A 284 24.00 10.42 3.96
CA ALA A 284 23.32 11.52 3.27
C ALA A 284 23.54 12.83 4.02
N PHE A 285 23.67 13.94 3.30
CA PHE A 285 23.69 15.30 3.82
C PHE A 285 22.27 15.90 3.85
N ALA A 286 22.11 16.96 4.64
CA ALA A 286 20.84 17.67 4.78
C ALA A 286 20.31 18.26 3.45
N THR A 287 21.18 18.61 2.51
CA THR A 287 20.81 19.18 1.21
C THR A 287 20.61 18.13 0.11
N ASP A 288 20.86 16.85 0.40
CA ASP A 288 20.69 15.81 -0.61
C ASP A 288 19.20 15.52 -0.80
N PRO A 289 18.74 15.38 -2.06
CA PRO A 289 17.38 14.95 -2.36
C PRO A 289 17.06 13.58 -1.75
N ALA A 290 15.78 13.33 -1.53
CA ALA A 290 15.30 12.09 -0.93
C ALA A 290 15.19 10.94 -1.94
N PHE A 291 14.64 11.19 -3.15
CA PHE A 291 14.30 10.14 -4.11
C PHE A 291 15.04 10.22 -5.45
N VAL A 292 15.99 11.16 -5.57
CA VAL A 292 16.94 11.24 -6.69
C VAL A 292 18.38 11.27 -6.18
N VAL A 293 19.32 10.71 -6.92
CA VAL A 293 20.76 10.85 -6.66
C VAL A 293 21.40 11.64 -7.80
N ALA A 294 22.29 12.56 -7.45
CA ALA A 294 23.22 13.18 -8.39
C ALA A 294 24.10 12.11 -9.03
N SER A 295 23.68 11.63 -10.20
CA SER A 295 24.31 10.52 -10.90
C SER A 295 24.06 10.64 -12.40
N ARG A 296 24.85 9.92 -13.18
CA ARG A 296 24.61 9.70 -14.60
C ARG A 296 23.54 8.64 -14.75
N ALA A 297 22.64 8.82 -15.71
CA ALA A 297 21.57 7.88 -15.97
C ALA A 297 21.65 7.38 -17.42
N LEU A 298 21.85 6.07 -17.59
CA LEU A 298 21.97 5.46 -18.90
C LEU A 298 20.64 4.77 -19.28
N ALA A 299 19.98 5.31 -20.31
CA ALA A 299 18.73 4.81 -20.85
C ALA A 299 18.92 3.50 -21.63
N PRO A 300 18.07 2.48 -21.42
CA PRO A 300 18.13 1.24 -22.19
C PRO A 300 17.75 1.49 -23.67
N GLN A 301 18.31 0.70 -24.58
CA GLN A 301 17.91 0.73 -25.98
C GLN A 301 16.53 0.06 -26.16
N VAL A 302 15.58 0.79 -26.76
CA VAL A 302 14.18 0.35 -26.99
C VAL A 302 14.06 -1.03 -27.65
N SER A 303 15.06 -1.43 -28.45
CA SER A 303 15.07 -2.70 -29.18
C SER A 303 15.53 -3.92 -28.38
N ASP A 304 16.20 -3.75 -27.23
CA ASP A 304 16.68 -4.87 -26.41
C ASP A 304 15.89 -4.99 -25.11
N LYS A 305 14.95 -5.94 -25.09
CA LYS A 305 14.15 -6.23 -23.90
C LYS A 305 14.97 -6.79 -22.74
N SER A 306 16.28 -7.06 -22.88
CA SER A 306 17.13 -7.68 -21.84
C SER A 306 17.47 -6.76 -20.67
N PHE A 307 17.12 -5.49 -20.79
CA PHE A 307 17.33 -4.45 -19.79
C PHE A 307 16.01 -3.76 -19.52
N VAL A 308 15.75 -3.44 -18.26
CA VAL A 308 14.38 -3.14 -17.82
C VAL A 308 14.22 -1.73 -17.28
N TYR A 309 15.30 -1.12 -16.77
CA TYR A 309 15.30 0.26 -16.28
C TYR A 309 16.66 0.96 -16.48
N PHE A 310 16.75 2.26 -16.18
CA PHE A 310 17.98 3.04 -16.33
C PHE A 310 19.09 2.52 -15.40
N SER A 311 20.34 2.52 -15.88
CA SER A 311 21.51 2.24 -15.03
C SER A 311 22.01 3.56 -14.45
N SER A 312 22.17 3.60 -13.12
CA SER A 312 22.77 4.75 -12.44
C SER A 312 24.27 4.57 -12.34
N VAL A 313 25.03 5.61 -12.71
CA VAL A 313 26.49 5.63 -12.65
C VAL A 313 26.95 6.90 -11.93
N GLU A 314 27.55 6.75 -10.76
CA GLU A 314 28.23 7.85 -10.07
C GLU A 314 29.73 7.78 -10.37
N THR A 315 30.41 8.93 -10.44
CA THR A 315 31.84 8.99 -10.77
C THR A 315 32.59 9.83 -9.75
N ASN A 316 33.67 9.29 -9.15
CA ASN A 316 34.56 10.08 -8.31
C ASN A 316 35.68 10.70 -9.15
N GLN A 317 35.68 12.04 -9.27
CA GLN A 317 36.81 12.85 -9.74
C GLN A 317 37.63 12.23 -10.88
N LYS A 318 36.94 11.64 -11.87
CA LYS A 318 37.47 11.21 -13.18
C LYS A 318 38.20 9.86 -13.23
N SER A 319 38.33 9.10 -12.13
CA SER A 319 39.10 7.83 -12.14
C SER A 319 38.29 6.56 -11.90
N THR A 320 37.11 6.68 -11.29
CA THR A 320 36.35 5.50 -10.85
C THR A 320 34.86 5.71 -11.10
N ALA A 321 34.22 4.71 -11.72
CA ALA A 321 32.78 4.63 -11.88
C ALA A 321 32.19 3.65 -10.86
N TYR A 322 31.09 4.05 -10.24
CA TYR A 322 30.26 3.23 -9.37
C TYR A 322 28.93 2.99 -10.09
N LEU A 323 28.64 1.74 -10.42
CA LEU A 323 27.48 1.35 -11.21
C LEU A 323 26.49 0.61 -10.33
N ASN A 324 25.21 0.99 -10.38
CA ASN A 324 24.13 0.26 -9.75
C ASN A 324 23.30 -0.49 -10.81
N PHE A 325 23.35 -1.82 -10.78
CA PHE A 325 22.61 -2.69 -11.70
C PHE A 325 21.39 -3.38 -11.08
N SER A 326 21.01 -3.04 -9.84
CA SER A 326 19.95 -3.72 -9.07
C SER A 326 18.59 -3.79 -9.79
N ASN A 327 18.32 -2.85 -10.71
CA ASN A 327 17.11 -2.74 -11.53
C ASN A 327 17.36 -2.67 -13.04
N ALA A 328 18.62 -2.68 -13.47
CA ALA A 328 18.97 -2.48 -14.87
C ALA A 328 19.03 -3.79 -15.66
N LEU A 329 19.43 -4.89 -15.01
CA LEU A 329 19.67 -6.18 -15.66
C LEU A 329 18.57 -7.20 -15.36
N LYS A 330 18.23 -8.04 -16.34
CA LYS A 330 17.37 -9.20 -16.10
C LYS A 330 18.00 -10.20 -15.15
N ILE A 331 17.20 -10.64 -14.18
CA ILE A 331 17.53 -11.76 -13.30
C ILE A 331 17.06 -13.05 -13.96
N ASP A 332 17.85 -14.13 -13.85
CA ASP A 332 17.45 -15.44 -14.33
C ASP A 332 16.17 -15.92 -13.62
N PRO A 333 15.04 -16.12 -14.34
CA PRO A 333 13.78 -16.56 -13.74
C PRO A 333 13.80 -18.02 -13.30
N TYR A 334 14.81 -18.81 -13.73
CA TYR A 334 14.93 -20.24 -13.48
C TYR A 334 16.28 -20.62 -12.88
N ALA A 335 16.88 -19.76 -12.03
CA ALA A 335 18.00 -20.16 -11.19
C ALA A 335 17.56 -21.33 -10.30
N GLY A 336 17.76 -22.55 -10.80
CA GLY A 336 17.01 -23.73 -10.39
C GLY A 336 17.15 -24.05 -8.91
N VAL A 337 16.01 -24.22 -8.25
CA VAL A 337 15.78 -25.10 -7.09
C VAL A 337 16.54 -24.74 -5.79
N GLN A 338 17.33 -23.67 -5.72
CA GLN A 338 17.86 -23.15 -4.45
C GLN A 338 17.86 -21.62 -4.43
N PRO A 339 17.26 -20.96 -3.42
CA PRO A 339 17.28 -19.49 -3.25
C PRO A 339 18.68 -18.86 -3.20
N SER A 340 19.73 -19.66 -2.97
CA SER A 340 21.10 -19.22 -2.76
C SER A 340 21.90 -18.90 -4.04
N VAL A 341 21.33 -19.02 -5.25
CA VAL A 341 22.09 -18.84 -6.52
C VAL A 341 21.35 -17.94 -7.53
N LEU A 342 20.63 -16.93 -7.05
CA LEU A 342 20.05 -15.91 -7.94
C LEU A 342 21.14 -15.04 -8.53
N LYS A 343 21.18 -15.01 -9.86
CA LYS A 343 22.18 -14.30 -10.66
C LYS A 343 21.49 -13.55 -11.80
N TYR A 344 22.19 -12.59 -12.38
CA TYR A 344 21.77 -12.04 -13.66
C TYR A 344 21.69 -13.16 -14.71
N SER A 345 20.74 -13.05 -15.64
CA SER A 345 20.73 -13.86 -16.86
C SER A 345 22.09 -13.73 -17.56
N ASP A 346 22.50 -14.70 -18.39
CA ASP A 346 23.78 -14.59 -19.10
C ASP A 346 23.81 -13.34 -19.99
N VAL A 347 24.49 -12.31 -19.49
CA VAL A 347 24.60 -11.00 -20.13
C VAL A 347 25.82 -10.91 -21.04
N GLY A 348 26.72 -11.90 -21.03
CA GLY A 348 28.00 -11.88 -21.75
C GLY A 348 28.98 -10.81 -21.23
N ASN A 349 30.00 -10.50 -22.02
CA ASN A 349 31.00 -9.49 -21.67
C ASN A 349 30.43 -8.08 -21.86
N ILE A 350 30.16 -7.38 -20.76
CA ILE A 350 29.70 -5.98 -20.75
C ILE A 350 30.86 -5.06 -20.38
N TYR A 351 30.91 -3.89 -21.03
CA TYR A 351 31.87 -2.83 -20.75
C TYR A 351 31.18 -1.48 -20.64
N LEU A 352 31.74 -0.60 -19.81
CA LEU A 352 31.50 0.84 -19.90
C LEU A 352 32.41 1.43 -20.98
N ALA A 353 31.82 2.24 -21.85
CA ALA A 353 32.50 2.79 -23.01
C ALA A 353 32.05 4.22 -23.30
N THR A 354 32.78 4.85 -24.23
CA THR A 354 32.35 6.07 -24.94
C THR A 354 32.30 5.76 -26.42
N PHE A 355 31.64 6.60 -27.22
CA PHE A 355 31.70 6.52 -28.67
C PHE A 355 31.80 7.91 -29.28
N SER A 356 32.33 7.97 -30.51
CA SER A 356 32.49 9.22 -31.25
C SER A 356 31.33 9.46 -32.23
N GLY A 357 31.00 10.73 -32.46
CA GLY A 357 29.95 11.14 -33.41
C GLY A 357 28.57 11.35 -32.77
N ALA A 358 27.59 11.73 -33.58
CA ALA A 358 26.25 12.09 -33.12
C ALA A 358 25.36 10.87 -32.79
N ALA A 359 25.76 9.66 -33.17
CA ALA A 359 25.01 8.43 -32.95
C ALA A 359 25.95 7.25 -32.78
N PHE A 360 25.52 6.25 -32.00
CA PHE A 360 26.30 5.04 -31.74
C PHE A 360 26.59 4.28 -33.05
N LYS A 361 27.84 3.85 -33.20
CA LYS A 361 28.25 2.89 -34.22
C LYS A 361 29.11 1.82 -33.56
N SER A 362 28.82 0.56 -33.89
CA SER A 362 29.45 -0.61 -33.27
C SER A 362 30.97 -0.72 -33.45
N THR A 363 31.54 0.04 -34.38
CA THR A 363 32.99 0.10 -34.69
C THR A 363 33.69 1.36 -34.19
N GLU A 364 32.96 2.33 -33.63
CA GLU A 364 33.49 3.62 -33.15
C GLU A 364 33.36 3.72 -31.62
N VAL A 365 33.66 2.61 -30.92
CA VAL A 365 33.56 2.47 -29.47
C VAL A 365 34.95 2.51 -28.84
N SER A 366 35.10 3.30 -27.78
CA SER A 366 36.31 3.35 -26.94
C SER A 366 35.98 2.83 -25.54
N LEU A 367 36.52 1.67 -25.19
CA LEU A 367 36.33 1.09 -23.86
C LEU A 367 37.00 1.98 -22.79
N LEU A 368 36.35 2.09 -21.64
CA LEU A 368 36.91 2.84 -20.50
C LEU A 368 37.71 1.95 -19.55
N HIS A 369 37.76 0.64 -19.79
CA HIS A 369 38.53 -0.34 -19.04
C HIS A 369 38.76 -1.60 -19.88
N ASP A 370 39.79 -2.38 -19.56
CA ASP A 370 40.28 -3.46 -20.44
C ASP A 370 39.61 -4.83 -20.20
N THR A 371 38.99 -5.03 -19.04
CA THR A 371 38.34 -6.30 -18.63
C THR A 371 36.83 -6.14 -18.56
N PRO A 372 35.99 -7.14 -18.87
CA PRO A 372 34.55 -7.01 -18.68
C PRO A 372 34.17 -6.63 -17.24
N LEU A 373 33.03 -5.97 -17.06
CA LEU A 373 32.46 -5.71 -15.74
C LEU A 373 32.18 -7.04 -15.02
N ASP A 374 32.58 -7.13 -13.74
CA ASP A 374 32.37 -8.33 -12.94
C ASP A 374 30.92 -8.45 -12.45
N LEU A 375 30.09 -9.00 -13.34
CA LEU A 375 28.70 -9.36 -13.09
C LEU A 375 28.58 -10.85 -12.71
N GLY A 376 29.62 -11.43 -12.09
CA GLY A 376 29.65 -12.83 -11.69
C GLY A 376 28.45 -13.26 -10.81
N GLY A 377 28.31 -14.57 -10.61
CA GLY A 377 27.10 -15.19 -10.05
C GLY A 377 26.59 -14.58 -8.72
N ASP A 378 27.49 -14.12 -7.87
CA ASP A 378 27.13 -13.56 -6.56
C ASP A 378 27.05 -12.03 -6.55
N CYS A 379 27.32 -11.32 -7.65
CA CYS A 379 27.35 -9.85 -7.67
C CYS A 379 26.02 -9.22 -7.23
N LEU A 380 24.90 -9.80 -7.68
CA LEU A 380 23.57 -9.34 -7.29
C LEU A 380 23.34 -9.46 -5.78
N VAL A 381 23.67 -10.60 -5.18
CA VAL A 381 23.39 -10.90 -3.76
C VAL A 381 24.46 -10.27 -2.84
N LYS A 382 25.74 -10.43 -3.18
CA LYS A 382 26.87 -9.99 -2.35
C LYS A 382 27.12 -8.48 -2.42
N ASN A 383 26.90 -7.86 -3.57
CA ASN A 383 27.17 -6.42 -3.76
C ASN A 383 25.89 -5.62 -4.05
N ALA A 384 24.70 -6.20 -3.89
CA ALA A 384 23.44 -5.58 -4.29
C ALA A 384 23.40 -5.14 -5.78
N GLY A 385 24.13 -5.83 -6.65
CA GLY A 385 24.27 -5.46 -8.06
C GLY A 385 25.19 -4.26 -8.30
N PHE A 386 25.94 -3.84 -7.29
CA PHE A 386 26.83 -2.70 -7.35
C PHE A 386 28.22 -3.10 -7.85
N ILE A 387 28.80 -2.30 -8.74
CA ILE A 387 30.15 -2.51 -9.28
C ILE A 387 30.98 -1.24 -9.12
N THR A 388 32.22 -1.39 -8.65
CA THR A 388 33.24 -0.34 -8.67
C THR A 388 34.23 -0.64 -9.79
N GLN A 389 34.37 0.25 -10.77
CA GLN A 389 35.24 0.07 -11.93
C GLN A 389 36.19 1.26 -12.09
N LYS A 390 37.51 0.99 -12.06
CA LYS A 390 38.52 1.99 -12.40
C LYS A 390 38.50 2.27 -13.91
N LEU A 391 38.66 3.53 -14.27
CA LEU A 391 38.58 4.04 -15.63
C LEU A 391 39.96 4.41 -16.17
N ASN A 392 40.15 4.17 -17.47
CA ASN A 392 41.36 4.49 -18.21
C ASN A 392 41.29 5.89 -18.86
N ALA A 393 40.17 6.62 -18.74
CA ALA A 393 39.97 7.93 -19.35
C ALA A 393 39.06 8.85 -18.51
N ASP A 394 39.24 10.17 -18.68
CA ASP A 394 38.37 11.19 -18.09
C ASP A 394 37.04 11.27 -18.86
N ILE A 395 35.93 11.07 -18.14
CA ILE A 395 34.57 11.11 -18.68
C ILE A 395 33.76 12.32 -18.21
N SER A 396 34.36 13.27 -17.48
CA SER A 396 33.66 14.41 -16.85
C SER A 396 32.81 15.27 -17.79
N SER A 397 33.11 15.26 -19.09
CA SER A 397 32.37 15.99 -20.13
C SER A 397 32.00 15.13 -21.34
N THR A 398 32.03 13.80 -21.18
CA THR A 398 31.81 12.84 -22.26
C THR A 398 30.65 11.93 -21.88
N SER A 399 29.74 11.72 -22.83
CA SER A 399 28.65 10.76 -22.67
C SER A 399 29.18 9.33 -22.62
N VAL A 400 28.68 8.55 -21.68
CA VAL A 400 29.04 7.13 -21.51
C VAL A 400 27.90 6.21 -21.95
N CYS A 401 28.28 4.98 -22.29
CA CYS A 401 27.37 3.94 -22.68
C CYS A 401 27.79 2.58 -22.13
N LEU A 402 26.82 1.66 -22.02
CA LEU A 402 27.06 0.25 -21.77
C LEU A 402 27.00 -0.50 -23.08
N VAL A 403 28.03 -1.30 -23.34
CA VAL A 403 28.13 -2.12 -24.55
C VAL A 403 28.36 -3.58 -24.21
N LYS A 404 27.77 -4.46 -25.00
CA LYS A 404 28.06 -5.89 -24.99
C LYS A 404 29.01 -6.22 -26.14
N GLU A 405 30.09 -6.91 -25.82
CA GLU A 405 30.95 -7.49 -26.84
C GLU A 405 30.17 -8.56 -27.62
N THR A 406 30.12 -8.42 -28.95
CA THR A 406 29.58 -9.45 -29.83
C THR A 406 30.75 -10.13 -30.51
N SER A 407 30.81 -11.47 -30.47
CA SER A 407 31.89 -12.18 -31.15
C SER A 407 31.88 -11.80 -32.64
N PRO A 408 33.02 -11.38 -33.21
CA PRO A 408 33.17 -11.49 -34.64
C PRO A 408 33.07 -12.99 -35.01
N ALA A 409 32.58 -13.30 -36.22
CA ALA A 409 32.92 -14.58 -36.83
C ALA A 409 34.45 -14.77 -36.70
N ILE A 410 34.88 -15.96 -36.28
CA ILE A 410 36.27 -16.30 -35.93
C ILE A 410 37.26 -15.62 -36.91
N GLY A 411 38.06 -14.67 -36.42
CA GLY A 411 39.13 -14.01 -37.18
C GLY A 411 38.89 -12.55 -37.63
N ALA A 412 37.73 -11.94 -37.35
CA ALA A 412 37.52 -10.52 -37.69
C ALA A 412 38.10 -9.57 -36.62
N SER A 413 39.00 -8.69 -37.06
CA SER A 413 39.40 -7.47 -36.36
C SER A 413 38.81 -6.29 -37.14
N PRO A 414 38.19 -5.29 -36.49
CA PRO A 414 38.07 -5.09 -35.03
C PRO A 414 36.86 -5.78 -34.38
N ALA A 415 36.84 -5.83 -33.04
CA ALA A 415 35.69 -6.27 -32.24
C ALA A 415 34.45 -5.43 -32.54
N VAL A 416 33.28 -6.06 -32.51
CA VAL A 416 32.00 -5.40 -32.77
C VAL A 416 31.21 -5.34 -31.47
N TYR A 417 30.72 -4.16 -31.13
CA TYR A 417 29.96 -3.92 -29.91
C TYR A 417 28.48 -3.67 -30.19
N ARG A 418 27.62 -4.23 -29.35
CA ARG A 418 26.19 -3.91 -29.33
C ARG A 418 25.92 -2.92 -28.20
N LEU A 419 25.27 -1.81 -28.51
CA LEU A 419 24.80 -0.86 -27.51
C LEU A 419 23.69 -1.48 -26.66
N LEU A 420 23.81 -1.33 -25.34
CA LEU A 420 22.82 -1.77 -24.36
C LEU A 420 22.10 -0.57 -23.78
N HIS A 421 22.87 0.35 -23.19
CA HIS A 421 22.36 1.61 -22.62
C HIS A 421 23.26 2.78 -23.01
N GLN A 422 22.71 3.99 -23.03
CA GLN A 422 23.49 5.21 -23.22
C GLN A 422 22.92 6.37 -22.40
N GLU A 423 23.78 7.30 -21.99
CA GLU A 423 23.30 8.59 -21.52
C GLU A 423 22.49 9.32 -22.60
N ASN A 424 21.56 10.19 -22.18
CA ASN A 424 20.91 11.12 -23.10
C ASN A 424 21.94 12.06 -23.75
N LEU A 425 21.51 12.73 -24.82
CA LEU A 425 22.36 13.70 -25.52
C LEU A 425 22.93 14.73 -24.53
N ASN A 426 24.22 15.04 -24.67
CA ASN A 426 24.97 15.93 -23.79
C ASN A 426 24.99 15.53 -22.29
N GLY A 427 24.67 14.28 -21.97
CA GLY A 427 24.74 13.75 -20.60
C GLY A 427 23.65 14.28 -19.67
N TYR A 428 22.56 14.82 -20.20
CA TYR A 428 21.47 15.33 -19.37
C TYR A 428 20.69 14.21 -18.68
N PHE A 429 20.33 14.45 -17.43
CA PHE A 429 19.39 13.63 -16.67
C PHE A 429 18.55 14.56 -15.80
N MET A 430 17.23 14.40 -15.83
CA MET A 430 16.33 15.12 -14.93
C MET A 430 15.36 14.17 -14.25
N ARG A 431 15.01 14.50 -13.00
CA ARG A 431 14.05 13.76 -12.19
C ARG A 431 13.49 14.61 -11.05
N ALA A 432 12.21 14.44 -10.75
CA ALA A 432 11.58 15.03 -9.57
C ALA A 432 12.18 14.44 -8.28
N ASP A 433 12.37 15.27 -7.24
CA ASP A 433 12.72 14.73 -5.92
C ASP A 433 11.51 13.97 -5.35
N LYS A 434 10.46 14.66 -4.89
CA LYS A 434 9.19 14.01 -4.52
C LYS A 434 8.25 13.95 -5.73
N PHE A 435 7.67 12.77 -5.99
CA PHE A 435 6.85 12.51 -7.18
C PHE A 435 5.46 11.91 -6.87
N VAL A 436 5.07 11.81 -5.60
CA VAL A 436 3.71 11.42 -5.18
C VAL A 436 3.17 12.44 -4.20
N TYR A 437 1.97 12.95 -4.47
CA TYR A 437 1.31 13.96 -3.65
C TYR A 437 -0.14 13.56 -3.37
N ARG A 438 -0.58 13.91 -2.17
CA ARG A 438 -1.93 13.77 -1.64
C ARG A 438 -2.34 15.16 -1.19
N MET A 439 -3.36 15.76 -1.80
CA MET A 439 -3.69 17.17 -1.59
C MET A 439 -5.18 17.33 -1.25
N ASN A 440 -5.48 18.11 -0.22
CA ASN A 440 -6.84 18.37 0.25
C ASN A 440 -7.22 19.84 -0.05
N PRO A 441 -8.19 20.10 -0.94
CA PRO A 441 -8.62 21.46 -1.26
C PRO A 441 -9.12 22.22 -0.02
N GLY A 442 -8.66 23.47 0.14
CA GLY A 442 -9.04 24.33 1.26
C GLY A 442 -8.42 23.96 2.61
N ASP A 443 -7.57 22.92 2.66
CA ASP A 443 -6.81 22.56 3.86
C ASP A 443 -5.45 23.28 3.87
N SER A 444 -5.04 23.75 5.04
CA SER A 444 -3.77 24.43 5.26
C SER A 444 -2.69 23.54 5.88
N ASP A 445 -2.95 22.23 6.02
CA ASP A 445 -1.97 21.26 6.51
C ASP A 445 -0.68 21.34 5.66
N PRO A 446 0.50 21.50 6.27
CA PRO A 446 1.76 21.64 5.54
C PRO A 446 2.26 20.34 4.87
N THR A 447 1.58 19.21 5.07
CA THR A 447 1.98 17.88 4.61
C THR A 447 1.12 17.36 3.44
N TYR A 448 -0.15 17.79 3.39
CA TYR A 448 -1.15 17.37 2.39
C TYR A 448 -2.28 18.38 2.21
N GLY A 449 -1.97 19.67 2.37
CA GLY A 449 -2.91 20.77 2.19
C GLY A 449 -3.23 21.05 0.72
N ASP A 450 -3.73 22.25 0.46
CA ASP A 450 -4.16 22.66 -0.88
C ASP A 450 -3.04 23.17 -1.78
N THR A 451 -1.84 23.39 -1.24
CA THR A 451 -0.70 23.98 -1.95
C THR A 451 0.59 23.25 -1.62
N GLU A 452 1.32 22.84 -2.65
CA GLU A 452 2.56 22.07 -2.54
C GLU A 452 3.65 22.64 -3.45
N THR A 453 4.90 22.51 -3.02
CA THR A 453 6.08 22.83 -3.84
C THR A 453 6.81 21.57 -4.21
N PHE A 454 7.34 21.51 -5.44
CA PHE A 454 8.14 20.39 -5.89
C PHE A 454 9.31 20.85 -6.75
N ASP A 455 10.37 20.05 -6.70
CA ASP A 455 11.64 20.33 -7.36
C ASP A 455 11.95 19.27 -8.40
N ILE A 456 12.31 19.72 -9.60
CA ILE A 456 12.92 18.89 -10.65
C ILE A 456 14.43 19.13 -10.62
N HIS A 457 15.19 18.09 -10.28
CA HIS A 457 16.63 18.11 -10.35
C HIS A 457 17.07 17.83 -11.78
N VAL A 458 18.06 18.59 -12.26
CA VAL A 458 18.65 18.48 -13.59
C VAL A 458 20.17 18.40 -13.44
N TYR A 459 20.72 17.30 -13.93
CA TYR A 459 22.12 16.98 -13.93
C TYR A 459 22.64 16.94 -15.37
N GLN A 460 23.93 17.23 -15.53
CA GLN A 460 24.68 17.01 -16.73
C GLN A 460 25.97 16.27 -16.38
N TYR A 461 26.18 15.10 -16.95
CA TYR A 461 27.34 14.24 -16.67
C TYR A 461 27.50 13.85 -15.19
N GLY A 462 26.37 13.79 -14.46
CA GLY A 462 26.30 13.45 -13.04
C GLY A 462 26.40 14.63 -12.06
N GLU A 463 26.68 15.84 -12.57
CA GLU A 463 26.78 17.06 -11.76
C GLU A 463 25.56 17.98 -11.99
N PRO A 464 25.10 18.74 -10.99
CA PRO A 464 24.00 19.70 -11.20
C PRO A 464 24.32 20.69 -12.34
N VAL A 465 23.35 20.98 -13.21
CA VAL A 465 23.57 21.96 -14.29
C VAL A 465 23.91 23.34 -13.71
N THR A 466 24.95 23.96 -14.25
CA THR A 466 25.39 25.31 -13.84
C THR A 466 24.81 26.39 -14.74
N ASP A 467 24.68 26.11 -16.03
CA ASP A 467 23.95 26.96 -16.97
C ASP A 467 22.44 26.71 -16.82
N PRO A 468 21.62 27.76 -16.65
CA PRO A 468 20.17 27.61 -16.52
C PRO A 468 19.55 26.92 -17.74
N VAL A 469 18.76 25.88 -17.48
CA VAL A 469 17.92 25.20 -18.46
C VAL A 469 16.47 25.36 -18.03
N GLU A 470 15.58 25.64 -18.97
CA GLU A 470 14.16 25.81 -18.67
C GLU A 470 13.41 24.49 -18.82
N ILE A 471 12.59 24.17 -17.80
CA ILE A 471 11.72 23.02 -17.73
C ILE A 471 10.27 23.49 -17.88
N LYS A 472 9.47 22.76 -18.68
CA LYS A 472 8.02 22.95 -18.85
C LYS A 472 7.26 21.77 -18.28
N LEU A 473 6.03 22.03 -17.83
CA LEU A 473 5.09 21.04 -17.31
C LEU A 473 3.91 20.83 -18.26
N SER A 474 3.43 19.60 -18.36
CA SER A 474 2.14 19.23 -18.93
C SER A 474 1.32 18.43 -17.93
N LEU A 475 0.00 18.62 -17.98
CA LEU A 475 -0.94 18.06 -17.02
C LEU A 475 -1.96 17.16 -17.74
N SER A 476 -2.20 15.99 -17.17
CA SER A 476 -3.15 14.96 -17.59
C SER A 476 -3.85 14.38 -16.36
N TYR A 477 -4.88 13.56 -16.56
CA TYR A 477 -5.58 12.85 -15.47
C TYR A 477 -5.78 11.38 -15.79
N PHE A 478 -5.98 10.57 -14.73
CA PHE A 478 -6.33 9.16 -14.87
C PHE A 478 -7.84 8.99 -14.88
N ASP A 479 -8.36 8.32 -15.92
CA ASP A 479 -9.77 8.01 -16.06
C ASP A 479 -10.22 6.85 -15.14
N ILE A 480 -11.48 6.46 -15.24
CA ILE A 480 -12.06 5.35 -14.44
C ILE A 480 -11.40 3.99 -14.69
N ASN A 481 -10.68 3.82 -15.80
CA ASN A 481 -9.96 2.59 -16.14
C ASN A 481 -8.47 2.68 -15.76
N GLY A 482 -8.02 3.81 -15.21
CA GLY A 482 -6.61 4.09 -14.97
C GLY A 482 -5.83 4.46 -16.24
N GLU A 483 -6.52 4.84 -17.31
CA GLU A 483 -5.89 5.33 -18.54
C GLU A 483 -5.62 6.84 -18.42
N GLU A 484 -4.43 7.26 -18.83
CA GLU A 484 -4.01 8.66 -18.78
C GLU A 484 -4.57 9.43 -19.99
N LEU A 485 -5.34 10.50 -19.73
CA LEU A 485 -6.04 11.28 -20.74
C LEU A 485 -5.79 12.80 -20.58
N PRO A 486 -5.94 13.58 -21.68
CA PRO A 486 -5.95 15.04 -21.59
C PRO A 486 -7.12 15.55 -20.75
N ILE A 487 -6.90 16.61 -19.98
CA ILE A 487 -7.92 17.18 -19.09
C ILE A 487 -8.97 17.97 -19.87
N PRO A 488 -10.28 17.71 -19.68
CA PRO A 488 -11.34 18.59 -20.14
C PRO A 488 -11.23 19.97 -19.45
N SER A 489 -11.45 21.07 -20.18
CA SER A 489 -11.22 22.44 -19.68
C SER A 489 -11.96 22.78 -18.38
N ASP A 490 -13.09 22.12 -18.13
CA ASP A 490 -14.01 22.43 -17.03
C ASP A 490 -13.79 21.50 -15.82
N ASP A 491 -12.92 20.48 -15.94
CA ASP A 491 -12.71 19.43 -14.94
C ASP A 491 -11.35 19.53 -14.23
N ASN A 492 -10.62 20.64 -14.42
CA ASN A 492 -9.27 20.80 -13.88
C ASN A 492 -9.28 21.34 -12.45
N ALA A 493 -8.98 20.47 -11.48
CA ALA A 493 -8.88 20.82 -10.06
C ALA A 493 -7.46 21.20 -9.63
N LEU A 494 -6.44 20.95 -10.46
CA LEU A 494 -5.03 21.19 -10.15
C LEU A 494 -4.43 22.28 -11.05
N SER A 495 -3.73 23.23 -10.46
CA SER A 495 -3.15 24.37 -11.19
C SER A 495 -1.73 24.67 -10.75
N PHE A 496 -0.96 25.32 -11.62
CA PHE A 496 0.41 25.76 -11.33
C PHE A 496 0.49 27.28 -11.23
N ALA A 497 1.31 27.79 -10.31
CA ALA A 497 1.67 29.21 -10.29
C ALA A 497 2.40 29.62 -11.58
N SER A 498 3.22 28.72 -12.12
CA SER A 498 3.83 28.78 -13.44
C SER A 498 4.02 27.35 -13.96
N ASN A 499 3.79 27.12 -15.25
CA ASN A 499 4.05 25.83 -15.90
C ASN A 499 5.47 25.76 -16.51
N THR A 500 6.31 26.77 -16.29
CA THR A 500 7.72 26.79 -16.70
C THR A 500 8.59 27.35 -15.58
N ALA A 501 9.79 26.79 -15.43
CA ALA A 501 10.80 27.26 -14.48
C ALA A 501 12.21 27.00 -15.01
N ALA A 502 13.10 27.99 -14.87
CA ALA A 502 14.53 27.82 -15.16
C ALA A 502 15.25 27.24 -13.96
N THR A 503 16.24 26.38 -14.21
CA THR A 503 17.05 25.80 -13.14
C THR A 503 17.96 26.84 -12.47
N SER A 504 18.11 26.70 -11.16
CA SER A 504 19.13 27.38 -10.34
C SER A 504 19.91 26.31 -9.58
N ASN A 505 21.23 26.21 -9.83
CA ASN A 505 22.09 25.14 -9.31
C ASN A 505 21.52 23.73 -9.57
N GLY A 506 21.02 23.51 -10.79
CA GLY A 506 20.42 22.24 -11.18
C GLY A 506 19.02 21.97 -10.66
N ILE A 507 18.32 22.95 -10.07
CA ILE A 507 16.96 22.74 -9.53
C ILE A 507 15.98 23.69 -10.20
N ALA A 508 14.91 23.15 -10.80
CA ALA A 508 13.75 23.91 -11.24
C ALA A 508 12.59 23.67 -10.26
N SER A 509 12.15 24.73 -9.58
CA SER A 509 11.12 24.67 -8.55
C SER A 509 9.77 25.14 -9.06
N PHE A 510 8.72 24.41 -8.70
CA PHE A 510 7.34 24.69 -9.08
C PHE A 510 6.43 24.74 -7.85
N THR A 511 5.28 25.38 -8.00
CA THR A 511 4.21 25.41 -6.99
C THR A 511 2.91 25.01 -7.65
N MET A 512 2.21 24.05 -7.05
CA MET A 512 0.89 23.62 -7.45
C MET A 512 -0.14 23.90 -6.36
N THR A 513 -1.37 24.21 -6.77
CA THR A 513 -2.51 24.44 -5.89
C THR A 513 -3.71 23.67 -6.40
N CYS A 514 -4.47 23.04 -5.49
CA CYS A 514 -5.69 22.30 -5.81
C CYS A 514 -6.97 23.01 -5.33
N THR A 515 -8.07 22.69 -5.99
CA THR A 515 -9.44 23.13 -5.69
C THR A 515 -10.37 21.91 -5.69
N GLU A 516 -11.65 22.08 -5.35
CA GLU A 516 -12.62 20.98 -5.35
C GLU A 516 -12.66 20.26 -6.71
N PRO A 517 -12.35 18.96 -6.77
CA PRO A 517 -12.43 18.21 -8.02
C PRO A 517 -13.89 17.91 -8.40
N PRO A 518 -14.17 17.58 -9.67
CA PRO A 518 -15.47 17.08 -10.07
C PRO A 518 -15.87 15.85 -9.24
N ALA A 519 -17.15 15.74 -8.88
CA ALA A 519 -17.66 14.58 -8.16
C ALA A 519 -17.42 13.29 -8.97
N PRO A 520 -16.74 12.28 -8.40
CA PRO A 520 -16.41 11.07 -9.13
C PRO A 520 -17.66 10.20 -9.34
N ALA A 521 -17.74 9.56 -10.51
CA ALA A 521 -18.89 8.72 -10.88
C ALA A 521 -18.95 7.38 -10.13
N ASP A 522 -17.88 6.99 -9.43
CA ASP A 522 -17.61 5.67 -8.87
C ASP A 522 -17.40 5.69 -7.34
N ASN A 523 -17.83 6.76 -6.66
CA ASN A 523 -17.66 6.99 -5.21
C ASN A 523 -16.20 6.96 -4.71
N LEU A 524 -15.21 7.04 -5.60
CA LEU A 524 -13.83 7.30 -5.20
C LEU A 524 -13.71 8.65 -4.50
N ASP A 525 -12.62 8.90 -3.80
CA ASP A 525 -12.49 10.09 -2.97
C ASP A 525 -11.74 11.26 -3.62
N GLY A 526 -11.89 11.41 -4.94
CA GLY A 526 -11.25 12.50 -5.67
C GLY A 526 -10.84 12.11 -7.09
N GLN A 527 -9.78 12.77 -7.56
CA GLN A 527 -9.23 12.59 -8.89
C GLN A 527 -7.71 12.55 -8.84
N VAL A 528 -7.12 11.72 -9.70
CA VAL A 528 -5.68 11.58 -9.82
C VAL A 528 -5.19 12.25 -11.08
N TYR A 529 -4.13 13.04 -10.93
CA TYR A 529 -3.45 13.79 -11.97
C TYR A 529 -2.05 13.23 -12.20
N SER A 530 -1.60 13.30 -13.45
CA SER A 530 -0.21 13.08 -13.84
C SER A 530 0.39 14.40 -14.30
N ILE A 531 1.61 14.70 -13.85
CA ILE A 531 2.39 15.85 -14.30
C ILE A 531 3.65 15.32 -14.97
N GLU A 532 3.73 15.53 -16.28
CA GLU A 532 4.94 15.30 -17.05
C GLU A 532 5.80 16.58 -17.04
N TYR A 533 7.12 16.40 -17.05
CA TYR A 533 8.09 17.48 -17.09
C TYR A 533 9.14 17.22 -18.18
N GLN A 534 9.45 18.27 -18.94
CA GLN A 534 10.28 18.20 -20.13
C GLN A 534 11.13 19.46 -20.27
N PHE A 535 12.18 19.42 -21.09
CA PHE A 535 12.88 20.64 -21.48
C PHE A 535 11.98 21.56 -22.31
N SER A 536 12.01 22.87 -22.05
CA SER A 536 11.33 23.86 -22.91
C SER A 536 11.98 24.00 -24.29
N ASP A 537 13.29 23.76 -24.39
CA ASP A 537 14.01 23.79 -25.67
C ASP A 537 13.63 22.56 -26.50
N SER A 538 13.08 22.80 -27.68
CA SER A 538 12.55 21.74 -28.56
C SER A 538 13.62 20.75 -29.05
N ASN A 539 14.89 21.16 -29.14
CA ASN A 539 15.96 20.26 -29.57
C ASN A 539 16.38 19.33 -28.42
N LEU A 540 16.48 19.87 -27.21
CA LEU A 540 16.75 19.07 -26.01
C LEU A 540 15.59 18.11 -25.73
N GLU A 541 14.35 18.58 -25.82
CA GLU A 541 13.15 17.77 -25.68
C GLU A 541 13.15 16.59 -26.66
N ALA A 542 13.37 16.84 -27.96
CA ALA A 542 13.38 15.80 -28.97
C ALA A 542 14.53 14.79 -28.82
N ALA A 543 15.62 15.15 -28.13
CA ALA A 543 16.78 14.31 -27.91
C ALA A 543 16.80 13.61 -26.54
N TYR A 544 15.88 13.95 -25.65
CA TYR A 544 15.83 13.44 -24.28
C TYR A 544 14.87 12.26 -24.17
N THR A 545 15.35 11.17 -23.56
CA THR A 545 14.53 10.03 -23.16
C THR A 545 14.32 10.11 -21.66
N LEU A 546 13.07 10.33 -21.26
CA LEU A 546 12.64 10.28 -19.86
C LEU A 546 12.56 8.81 -19.40
N ALA A 547 12.83 8.57 -18.12
CA ALA A 547 12.74 7.20 -17.59
C ALA A 547 11.28 6.72 -17.60
N PRO A 548 11.02 5.43 -17.92
CA PRO A 548 9.66 4.91 -17.92
C PRO A 548 8.97 5.12 -16.58
N GLY A 549 7.76 5.69 -16.60
CA GLY A 549 6.96 5.99 -15.41
C GLY A 549 7.45 7.18 -14.58
N ASP A 550 8.47 7.92 -15.05
CA ASP A 550 8.99 9.08 -14.35
C ASP A 550 8.10 10.30 -14.61
N SER A 551 7.13 10.50 -13.72
CA SER A 551 6.12 11.57 -13.72
C SER A 551 5.72 11.85 -12.28
N LEU A 552 5.06 12.99 -12.01
CA LEU A 552 4.46 13.21 -10.70
C LEU A 552 3.02 12.71 -10.71
N SER A 553 2.65 11.95 -9.69
CA SER A 553 1.26 11.54 -9.44
C SER A 553 0.67 12.36 -8.30
N VAL A 554 -0.48 12.99 -8.53
CA VAL A 554 -1.14 13.86 -7.54
C VAL A 554 -2.59 13.40 -7.35
N HIS A 555 -2.94 12.93 -6.15
CA HIS A 555 -4.34 12.69 -5.77
C HIS A 555 -4.88 13.97 -5.14
N VAL A 556 -5.85 14.60 -5.83
CA VAL A 556 -6.65 15.70 -5.31
C VAL A 556 -7.93 15.13 -4.71
N TYR A 557 -8.05 15.21 -3.40
CA TYR A 557 -9.20 14.70 -2.66
C TYR A 557 -10.43 15.60 -2.78
N GLN A 558 -11.61 15.04 -2.49
CA GLN A 558 -12.82 15.85 -2.28
C GLN A 558 -12.73 16.65 -0.97
N SER A 559 -13.23 17.89 -0.97
CA SER A 559 -13.41 18.72 0.22
C SER A 559 -14.82 18.63 0.83
N GLU A 560 -15.74 17.92 0.16
CA GLU A 560 -17.06 17.62 0.67
C GLU A 560 -17.45 16.15 0.42
N THR A 561 -18.36 15.63 1.25
CA THR A 561 -18.92 14.28 1.03
C THR A 561 -20.36 14.21 1.51
N THR A 562 -21.19 13.44 0.84
CA THR A 562 -22.56 13.14 1.30
C THR A 562 -22.61 11.94 2.25
N MET A 563 -21.54 11.14 2.33
CA MET A 563 -21.49 9.97 3.21
C MET A 563 -21.49 10.40 4.68
N THR A 564 -22.18 9.62 5.51
CA THR A 564 -22.05 9.67 6.97
C THR A 564 -20.75 8.99 7.41
N GLY A 565 -20.26 9.28 8.61
CA GLY A 565 -19.06 8.63 9.15
C GLY A 565 -19.18 7.10 9.24
N GLN A 566 -20.38 6.59 9.52
CA GLN A 566 -20.65 5.16 9.53
C GLN A 566 -20.56 4.52 8.14
N GLU A 567 -21.09 5.19 7.11
CA GLU A 567 -21.02 4.72 5.72
C GLU A 567 -19.57 4.70 5.21
N VAL A 568 -18.76 5.69 5.60
CA VAL A 568 -17.32 5.73 5.29
C VAL A 568 -16.65 4.47 5.85
N LEU A 569 -16.77 4.21 7.15
CA LEU A 569 -16.15 3.02 7.77
C LEU A 569 -16.67 1.71 7.15
N LYS A 570 -17.96 1.65 6.83
CA LYS A 570 -18.58 0.48 6.20
C LYS A 570 -17.98 0.21 4.82
N GLN A 571 -17.82 1.24 3.97
CA GLN A 571 -17.21 1.10 2.64
C GLN A 571 -15.80 0.49 2.76
N TYR A 572 -14.98 1.01 3.67
CA TYR A 572 -13.64 0.47 3.94
C TYR A 572 -13.65 -0.96 4.49
N GLY A 573 -14.63 -1.32 5.34
CA GLY A 573 -14.82 -2.70 5.78
C GLY A 573 -15.31 -3.67 4.70
N GLU A 574 -15.85 -3.15 3.59
CA GLU A 574 -16.26 -3.93 2.42
C GLU A 574 -15.09 -4.18 1.47
N ILE A 575 -14.30 -3.14 1.17
CA ILE A 575 -13.18 -3.22 0.21
C ILE A 575 -11.84 -3.65 0.82
N TYR A 576 -11.75 -3.72 2.16
CA TYR A 576 -10.60 -4.31 2.87
C TYR A 576 -11.08 -5.42 3.80
N PRO A 577 -11.17 -6.68 3.34
CA PRO A 577 -11.71 -7.79 4.12
C PRO A 577 -11.09 -8.00 5.51
N ILE A 578 -9.80 -7.69 5.68
CA ILE A 578 -9.13 -7.74 7.00
C ILE A 578 -9.75 -6.77 8.02
N MET A 579 -10.36 -5.69 7.55
CA MET A 579 -11.13 -4.73 8.34
C MET A 579 -12.64 -5.00 8.32
N GLY A 580 -13.07 -6.21 7.97
CA GLY A 580 -14.50 -6.55 7.85
C GLY A 580 -15.33 -6.26 9.11
N PHE A 581 -14.70 -6.09 10.27
CA PHE A 581 -15.34 -5.63 11.50
C PHE A 581 -15.92 -4.21 11.41
N LEU A 582 -15.42 -3.35 10.52
CA LEU A 582 -15.96 -2.00 10.30
C LEU A 582 -17.35 -2.00 9.65
N LYS A 583 -17.83 -3.15 9.15
CA LYS A 583 -19.20 -3.30 8.64
C LYS A 583 -20.25 -3.40 9.75
N SER A 584 -19.83 -3.67 10.99
CA SER A 584 -20.73 -3.91 12.12
C SER A 584 -20.54 -2.84 13.19
N GLU A 585 -21.61 -2.11 13.49
CA GLU A 585 -21.59 -1.12 14.58
C GLU A 585 -21.26 -1.76 15.93
N ALA A 586 -21.73 -2.98 16.20
CA ALA A 586 -21.39 -3.70 17.42
C ALA A 586 -19.89 -4.01 17.51
N ALA A 587 -19.29 -4.46 16.41
CA ALA A 587 -17.86 -4.72 16.35
C ALA A 587 -17.03 -3.43 16.43
N ILE A 588 -17.53 -2.32 15.89
CA ILE A 588 -16.94 -0.99 16.03
C ILE A 588 -17.02 -0.51 17.49
N ALA A 589 -18.19 -0.58 18.12
CA ALA A 589 -18.41 -0.08 19.48
C ALA A 589 -17.45 -0.73 20.48
N THR A 590 -17.20 -2.03 20.35
CA THR A 590 -16.23 -2.76 21.19
C THR A 590 -14.76 -2.37 20.95
N ARG A 591 -14.45 -1.74 19.81
CA ARG A 591 -13.09 -1.34 19.38
C ARG A 591 -12.93 0.18 19.24
N LYS A 592 -13.95 0.98 19.61
CA LYS A 592 -14.02 2.43 19.37
C LYS A 592 -12.73 3.17 19.74
N PRO A 593 -12.14 3.00 20.94
CA PRO A 593 -10.91 3.74 21.30
C PRO A 593 -9.73 3.43 20.38
N MET A 594 -9.59 2.17 19.94
CA MET A 594 -8.53 1.75 19.02
C MET A 594 -8.75 2.38 17.64
N ILE A 595 -9.96 2.26 17.07
CA ILE A 595 -10.28 2.80 15.75
C ILE A 595 -10.07 4.33 15.74
N LEU A 596 -10.57 5.03 16.76
CA LEU A 596 -10.46 6.47 16.90
C LEU A 596 -8.99 6.92 16.96
N ASN A 597 -8.13 6.18 17.68
CA ASN A 597 -6.70 6.48 17.71
C ASN A 597 -6.06 6.28 16.33
N LEU A 598 -6.33 5.15 15.65
CA LEU A 598 -5.73 4.82 14.35
C LEU A 598 -6.08 5.85 13.25
N LEU A 599 -7.29 6.42 13.28
CA LEU A 599 -7.71 7.45 12.32
C LEU A 599 -7.02 8.81 12.56
N GLN A 600 -6.54 9.08 13.77
CA GLN A 600 -5.97 10.38 14.16
C GLN A 600 -4.44 10.46 14.06
N TYR A 601 -3.74 9.34 13.88
CA TYR A 601 -2.29 9.38 13.72
C TYR A 601 -1.90 10.12 12.43
N PRO A 602 -0.73 10.80 12.39
CA PRO A 602 -0.20 11.39 11.16
C PRO A 602 -0.09 10.35 10.05
N ILE A 603 -0.34 10.74 8.79
CA ILE A 603 -0.39 9.82 7.64
C ILE A 603 0.90 9.00 7.45
N ASP A 604 2.07 9.53 7.84
CA ASP A 604 3.35 8.83 7.75
C ASP A 604 3.58 7.81 8.88
N SER A 605 2.73 7.81 9.91
CA SER A 605 2.87 6.90 11.05
C SER A 605 2.40 5.49 10.70
N ILE A 606 3.12 4.46 11.15
CA ILE A 606 2.68 3.06 11.05
C ILE A 606 1.35 2.80 11.78
N ASN A 607 1.03 3.63 12.79
CA ASN A 607 -0.21 3.53 13.54
C ASN A 607 -1.36 4.31 12.88
N HIS A 608 -1.13 5.03 11.78
CA HIS A 608 -2.22 5.52 10.96
C HIS A 608 -2.88 4.33 10.25
N MET A 609 -4.21 4.26 10.32
CA MET A 609 -4.98 3.18 9.73
C MET A 609 -4.52 2.93 8.28
N PRO A 610 -3.86 1.78 7.97
CA PRO A 610 -3.13 1.55 6.72
C PRO A 610 -3.92 1.93 5.48
N VAL A 611 -5.14 1.45 5.45
CA VAL A 611 -6.03 1.41 4.31
C VAL A 611 -7.00 2.61 4.24
N THR A 612 -6.76 3.66 5.02
CA THR A 612 -7.47 4.94 4.90
C THR A 612 -6.59 6.07 4.39
N ARG A 613 -5.40 5.75 3.86
CA ARG A 613 -4.52 6.74 3.22
C ARG A 613 -4.97 7.15 1.81
N ASP A 614 -6.04 6.54 1.34
CA ASP A 614 -6.83 6.87 0.15
C ASP A 614 -8.08 7.73 0.51
N MET A 615 -8.23 8.11 1.77
CA MET A 615 -9.36 8.89 2.29
C MET A 615 -8.99 10.37 2.48
N SER A 616 -9.87 11.26 2.04
CA SER A 616 -9.88 12.71 2.30
C SER A 616 -9.98 13.03 3.79
N THR A 617 -9.48 14.20 4.18
CA THR A 617 -9.63 14.68 5.56
C THR A 617 -11.10 14.83 5.95
N VAL A 618 -11.98 15.19 5.01
CA VAL A 618 -13.42 15.35 5.28
C VAL A 618 -14.11 14.02 5.57
N LYS A 619 -13.85 12.95 4.80
CA LYS A 619 -14.39 11.61 5.12
C LYS A 619 -13.83 11.11 6.45
N ARG A 620 -12.54 11.32 6.71
CA ARG A 620 -11.90 10.95 7.98
C ARG A 620 -12.55 11.65 9.17
N ASP A 621 -12.73 12.96 9.08
CA ASP A 621 -13.26 13.78 10.16
C ASP A 621 -14.74 13.46 10.43
N LYS A 622 -15.52 13.11 9.39
CA LYS A 622 -16.87 12.57 9.58
C LYS A 622 -16.88 11.22 10.29
N ALA A 623 -15.97 10.30 9.95
CA ALA A 623 -15.85 9.01 10.62
C ALA A 623 -15.48 9.20 12.11
N ILE A 624 -14.54 10.11 12.40
CA ILE A 624 -14.16 10.51 13.75
C ILE A 624 -15.35 11.09 14.51
N ALA A 625 -16.04 12.09 13.95
CA ALA A 625 -17.18 12.74 14.59
C ALA A 625 -18.32 11.75 14.91
N TRP A 626 -18.61 10.83 13.98
CA TRP A 626 -19.58 9.76 14.23
C TRP A 626 -19.12 8.84 15.36
N LEU A 627 -17.87 8.37 15.33
CA LEU A 627 -17.29 7.53 16.38
C LEU A 627 -17.34 8.23 17.73
N GLU A 628 -17.00 9.51 17.83
CA GLU A 628 -17.06 10.29 19.06
C GLU A 628 -18.48 10.37 19.62
N SER A 629 -19.48 10.55 18.73
CA SER A 629 -20.90 10.57 19.11
C SER A 629 -21.43 9.22 19.59
N LEU A 630 -20.85 8.11 19.12
CA LEU A 630 -21.31 6.75 19.42
C LEU A 630 -21.16 6.43 20.92
N THR A 631 -22.29 6.28 21.59
CA THR A 631 -22.40 5.96 23.02
C THR A 631 -23.04 4.58 23.17
N THR A 632 -22.41 3.71 23.96
CA THR A 632 -22.95 2.36 24.24
C THR A 632 -23.59 2.34 25.63
N VAL A 633 -24.82 1.85 25.72
CA VAL A 633 -25.56 1.70 26.97
C VAL A 633 -26.09 0.29 27.14
N THR A 634 -26.14 -0.20 28.38
CA THR A 634 -26.75 -1.49 28.72
C THR A 634 -28.12 -1.24 29.36
N ILE A 635 -29.16 -1.84 28.79
CA ILE A 635 -30.55 -1.70 29.23
C ILE A 635 -31.01 -3.01 29.86
N GLN A 636 -31.37 -2.99 31.14
CA GLN A 636 -31.90 -4.15 31.85
C GLN A 636 -33.39 -4.36 31.54
N ALA A 637 -33.84 -5.61 31.48
CA ALA A 637 -35.24 -5.94 31.22
C ALA A 637 -36.17 -5.62 32.41
N ASP A 638 -35.64 -5.56 33.62
CA ASP A 638 -36.36 -5.40 34.89
C ASP A 638 -36.38 -3.95 35.41
N VAL A 639 -35.87 -2.98 34.64
CA VAL A 639 -35.78 -1.57 35.04
C VAL A 639 -36.53 -0.67 34.07
N ALA A 640 -37.53 0.03 34.60
CA ALA A 640 -38.32 1.01 33.86
C ALA A 640 -37.50 2.25 33.47
N TRP A 641 -37.64 2.69 32.22
CA TRP A 641 -37.18 3.99 31.71
C TRP A 641 -35.77 4.39 32.15
N GLN A 642 -34.79 3.64 31.66
CA GLN A 642 -33.38 3.82 31.98
C GLN A 642 -32.81 5.04 31.24
N LYS A 643 -32.32 6.01 32.01
CA LYS A 643 -31.60 7.17 31.49
C LYS A 643 -30.30 6.74 30.83
N THR A 644 -30.11 7.18 29.58
CA THR A 644 -28.93 6.82 28.79
C THR A 644 -27.75 7.77 29.02
N GLY A 645 -27.99 8.94 29.64
CA GLY A 645 -27.03 10.04 29.69
C GLY A 645 -26.89 10.81 28.38
N PHE A 646 -27.53 10.36 27.28
CA PHE A 646 -27.47 11.00 25.98
C PHE A 646 -28.49 12.14 25.90
N GLN A 647 -28.02 13.36 25.61
CA GLN A 647 -28.87 14.53 25.46
C GLN A 647 -29.24 14.75 23.99
N VAL A 648 -30.52 14.87 23.71
CA VAL A 648 -31.07 15.14 22.39
C VAL A 648 -31.51 16.60 22.31
N SER A 649 -31.07 17.29 21.26
CA SER A 649 -31.55 18.63 20.88
C SER A 649 -32.53 18.55 19.71
N ALA A 650 -33.39 19.55 19.55
CA ALA A 650 -34.43 19.57 18.51
C ALA A 650 -33.90 19.44 17.06
N SER A 651 -32.64 19.82 16.83
CA SER A 651 -31.95 19.73 15.54
C SER A 651 -31.15 18.45 15.35
N ASP A 652 -30.99 17.62 16.39
CA ASP A 652 -30.20 16.39 16.30
C ASP A 652 -30.99 15.32 15.52
N THR A 653 -30.28 14.59 14.67
CA THR A 653 -30.74 13.30 14.15
C THR A 653 -30.00 12.21 14.93
N VAL A 654 -30.71 11.40 15.70
CA VAL A 654 -30.12 10.41 16.63
C VAL A 654 -30.62 9.01 16.30
N ASN A 655 -29.68 8.12 15.98
CA ASN A 655 -29.94 6.70 15.75
C ASN A 655 -29.71 5.89 17.03
N ILE A 656 -30.50 4.83 17.20
CA ILE A 656 -30.45 3.89 18.33
C ILE A 656 -30.44 2.48 17.74
N ASN A 657 -29.32 1.77 17.89
CA ASN A 657 -29.09 0.48 17.24
C ASN A 657 -28.84 -0.61 18.28
N TYR A 658 -29.56 -1.73 18.15
CA TYR A 658 -29.29 -2.93 18.93
C TYR A 658 -27.90 -3.48 18.54
N LEU A 659 -27.05 -3.72 19.53
CA LEU A 659 -25.70 -4.24 19.31
C LEU A 659 -25.59 -5.72 19.71
N SER A 660 -26.11 -6.08 20.89
CA SER A 660 -26.04 -7.45 21.42
C SER A 660 -26.92 -7.62 22.66
N GLY A 661 -27.02 -8.86 23.14
CA GLY A 661 -27.75 -9.22 24.36
C GLY A 661 -29.17 -9.67 24.06
N GLU A 662 -29.77 -10.36 25.02
CA GLU A 662 -31.11 -10.91 24.88
C GLU A 662 -31.85 -10.71 26.20
N TRP A 663 -33.17 -10.62 26.11
CA TRP A 663 -34.06 -10.50 27.26
C TRP A 663 -35.42 -11.14 27.02
N THR A 664 -36.27 -11.18 28.06
CA THR A 664 -37.68 -11.54 27.92
C THR A 664 -38.52 -10.68 28.86
N ALA A 665 -39.68 -10.25 28.38
CA ALA A 665 -40.76 -9.65 29.17
C ALA A 665 -41.63 -10.71 29.88
N ASN A 666 -41.55 -11.98 29.47
CA ASN A 666 -42.30 -13.05 30.13
C ASN A 666 -41.62 -14.40 29.92
N PRO A 667 -40.99 -14.98 30.95
CA PRO A 667 -40.33 -16.28 30.87
C PRO A 667 -41.25 -17.46 30.52
N SER A 668 -42.57 -17.26 30.49
CA SER A 668 -43.54 -18.29 30.07
C SER A 668 -43.77 -18.29 28.56
N ASN A 669 -43.42 -17.20 27.87
CA ASN A 669 -43.52 -17.08 26.42
C ASN A 669 -42.24 -17.60 25.75
N ASN A 670 -42.31 -17.89 24.44
CA ASN A 670 -41.18 -18.41 23.65
C ASN A 670 -40.45 -19.63 24.27
N GLY A 671 -41.16 -20.47 25.03
CA GLY A 671 -40.55 -21.60 25.74
C GLY A 671 -39.53 -21.21 26.83
N GLY A 672 -39.50 -19.95 27.25
CA GLY A 672 -38.57 -19.39 28.22
C GLY A 672 -37.24 -18.91 27.64
N GLU A 673 -37.06 -19.01 26.32
CA GLU A 673 -35.88 -18.50 25.63
C GLU A 673 -35.91 -16.98 25.52
N LEU A 674 -34.75 -16.35 25.73
CA LEU A 674 -34.58 -14.90 25.58
C LEU A 674 -34.60 -14.52 24.09
N TYR A 675 -34.90 -13.27 23.81
CA TYR A 675 -34.97 -12.72 22.46
C TYR A 675 -34.33 -11.32 22.39
N ASN A 676 -34.10 -10.85 21.17
CA ASN A 676 -33.41 -9.59 20.90
C ASN A 676 -34.36 -8.38 21.06
N ALA A 677 -33.88 -7.20 20.64
CA ALA A 677 -34.62 -5.95 20.76
C ALA A 677 -35.92 -5.85 19.95
N ASP A 678 -36.21 -6.77 19.02
CA ASP A 678 -37.43 -6.75 18.20
C ASP A 678 -38.68 -7.24 18.98
N GLY A 679 -38.45 -7.85 20.15
CA GLY A 679 -39.48 -8.36 21.04
C GLY A 679 -39.75 -9.85 20.85
N ASP A 680 -40.85 -10.33 21.45
CA ASP A 680 -41.18 -11.75 21.45
C ASP A 680 -41.33 -12.29 20.01
N PRO A 681 -40.63 -13.38 19.63
CA PRO A 681 -40.66 -13.92 18.27
C PRO A 681 -42.01 -14.54 17.91
N THR A 682 -42.88 -14.81 18.89
CA THR A 682 -44.27 -15.23 18.66
C THR A 682 -45.19 -14.05 18.31
N VAL A 683 -44.68 -12.82 18.38
CA VAL A 683 -45.34 -11.54 18.07
C VAL A 683 -46.58 -11.32 18.93
N ILE A 684 -46.36 -10.85 20.15
CA ILE A 684 -47.42 -10.55 21.12
C ILE A 684 -47.70 -9.05 21.08
N VAL A 685 -48.93 -8.66 20.80
CA VAL A 685 -49.30 -7.24 20.72
C VAL A 685 -49.50 -6.69 22.13
N ALA A 686 -48.68 -5.71 22.50
CA ALA A 686 -48.74 -5.04 23.81
C ALA A 686 -50.10 -4.38 24.04
N GLU A 687 -50.69 -4.67 25.20
CA GLU A 687 -52.03 -4.19 25.61
C GLU A 687 -52.04 -2.69 25.94
N SER A 688 -53.24 -2.13 26.07
CA SER A 688 -53.43 -0.76 26.55
C SER A 688 -52.88 -0.63 27.98
N GLY A 689 -51.90 0.26 28.21
CA GLY A 689 -51.26 0.44 29.53
C GLY A 689 -49.80 0.00 29.55
N TYR A 690 -49.37 -0.80 28.57
CA TYR A 690 -47.97 -1.07 28.31
C TYR A 690 -47.23 0.21 27.95
N THR A 691 -45.92 0.19 28.16
CA THR A 691 -45.04 1.33 27.84
C THR A 691 -45.15 1.84 26.40
N LEU A 692 -45.43 0.98 25.42
CA LEU A 692 -45.86 1.35 24.07
C LEU A 692 -46.90 0.36 23.51
N ALA A 693 -48.17 0.61 23.84
CA ALA A 693 -49.31 -0.18 23.36
C ALA A 693 -49.34 -0.35 21.83
N GLY A 694 -49.78 -1.53 21.37
CA GLY A 694 -49.91 -1.87 19.95
C GLY A 694 -48.61 -2.22 19.23
N LYS A 695 -47.47 -2.28 19.95
CA LYS A 695 -46.19 -2.80 19.46
C LYS A 695 -45.89 -4.16 20.07
N ASN A 696 -44.86 -4.85 19.57
CA ASN A 696 -44.50 -6.17 20.08
C ASN A 696 -44.08 -6.08 21.56
N GLU A 697 -44.61 -6.96 22.40
CA GLU A 697 -44.19 -7.15 23.80
C GLU A 697 -42.71 -7.53 23.82
N GLY A 698 -41.98 -6.99 24.79
CA GLY A 698 -40.56 -7.26 24.93
C GLY A 698 -39.67 -6.51 23.93
N ALA A 699 -40.21 -5.71 23.01
CA ALA A 699 -39.39 -4.91 22.11
C ALA A 699 -38.69 -3.75 22.83
N LEU A 700 -37.55 -3.30 22.33
CA LEU A 700 -36.89 -2.08 22.80
C LEU A 700 -37.69 -0.85 22.36
N ILE A 701 -37.92 0.07 23.28
CA ILE A 701 -38.62 1.33 23.04
C ILE A 701 -37.86 2.49 23.69
N GLY A 702 -38.16 3.70 23.24
CA GLY A 702 -37.54 4.92 23.72
C GLY A 702 -38.55 6.02 24.03
N LYS A 703 -38.12 6.96 24.86
CA LYS A 703 -38.80 8.25 25.02
C LYS A 703 -37.82 9.40 25.17
N VAL A 704 -38.26 10.58 24.76
CA VAL A 704 -37.62 11.86 25.08
C VAL A 704 -38.73 12.80 25.58
N GLY A 705 -38.63 13.22 26.83
CA GLY A 705 -39.71 13.97 27.49
C GLY A 705 -41.01 13.14 27.52
N THR A 706 -42.04 13.62 26.84
CA THR A 706 -43.36 12.96 26.74
C THR A 706 -43.58 12.23 25.42
N THR A 707 -42.57 12.19 24.54
CA THR A 707 -42.67 11.55 23.23
C THR A 707 -42.13 10.13 23.32
N PHE A 708 -42.99 9.14 23.09
CA PHE A 708 -42.67 7.70 23.10
C PHE A 708 -42.56 7.17 21.67
N PHE A 709 -41.65 6.25 21.42
CA PHE A 709 -41.42 5.69 20.10
C PHE A 709 -40.84 4.28 20.16
N TYR A 710 -41.07 3.54 19.08
CA TYR A 710 -40.53 2.20 18.89
C TYR A 710 -39.07 2.27 18.44
N VAL A 711 -38.22 1.41 19.01
CA VAL A 711 -36.81 1.28 18.60
C VAL A 711 -36.57 -0.04 17.89
N GLY A 712 -36.96 -1.17 18.48
CA GLY A 712 -36.69 -2.48 17.90
C GLY A 712 -35.19 -2.73 17.71
N LEU A 713 -34.82 -3.36 16.60
CA LEU A 713 -33.41 -3.57 16.23
C LEU A 713 -32.68 -2.27 15.83
N ASN A 714 -33.38 -1.35 15.17
CA ASN A 714 -32.82 -0.07 14.71
C ASN A 714 -33.93 0.99 14.75
N GLY A 715 -33.73 2.03 15.54
CA GLY A 715 -34.68 3.12 15.72
C GLY A 715 -34.03 4.49 15.56
N GLN A 716 -34.86 5.51 15.33
CA GLN A 716 -34.43 6.90 15.30
C GLN A 716 -35.30 7.72 16.26
N VAL A 717 -34.67 8.64 16.99
CA VAL A 717 -35.40 9.57 17.85
C VAL A 717 -36.27 10.49 16.97
N PRO A 718 -37.57 10.68 17.28
CA PRO A 718 -38.43 11.58 16.52
C PRO A 718 -37.88 13.01 16.44
N SER A 719 -38.01 13.67 15.29
CA SER A 719 -37.48 15.01 15.09
C SER A 719 -38.17 16.08 15.96
N GLY A 720 -37.45 17.15 16.29
CA GLY A 720 -37.98 18.30 17.01
C GLY A 720 -38.17 18.11 18.52
N VAL A 721 -37.75 16.98 19.09
CA VAL A 721 -37.80 16.74 20.55
C VAL A 721 -36.52 17.22 21.23
N THR A 722 -36.58 17.51 22.53
CA THR A 722 -35.41 17.91 23.32
C THR A 722 -35.49 17.31 24.71
N GLY A 723 -34.39 16.75 25.19
CA GLY A 723 -34.28 16.15 26.52
C GLY A 723 -33.34 14.96 26.56
N GLU A 724 -33.27 14.33 27.73
CA GLU A 724 -32.51 13.10 27.92
C GLU A 724 -33.25 11.92 27.29
N LEU A 725 -32.54 11.09 26.51
CA LEU A 725 -33.06 9.84 25.98
C LEU A 725 -33.15 8.79 27.09
N GLU A 726 -34.33 8.19 27.23
CA GLU A 726 -34.61 7.07 28.14
C GLU A 726 -35.06 5.85 27.33
N LEU A 727 -34.58 4.65 27.68
CA LEU A 727 -34.90 3.39 27.01
C LEU A 727 -35.55 2.39 27.97
N CYS A 728 -36.42 1.52 27.44
CA CYS A 728 -37.15 0.54 28.22
C CYS A 728 -37.52 -0.69 27.36
N ILE A 729 -37.81 -1.82 28.03
CA ILE A 729 -38.53 -2.94 27.41
C ILE A 729 -40.01 -2.59 27.23
N ASN A 730 -40.63 -3.06 26.16
CA ASN A 730 -42.05 -2.85 25.92
C ASN A 730 -42.91 -3.82 26.74
N ASP A 731 -43.22 -3.42 27.97
CA ASP A 731 -43.93 -4.28 28.92
C ASP A 731 -44.86 -3.48 29.86
N ASP A 732 -45.63 -4.20 30.67
CA ASP A 732 -46.63 -3.74 31.63
C ASP A 732 -45.99 -3.18 32.92
N ILE A 733 -45.39 -1.99 32.84
CA ILE A 733 -44.76 -1.33 34.01
C ILE A 733 -45.72 -1.25 35.22
N ALA A 734 -47.02 -1.09 34.98
CA ALA A 734 -48.00 -0.92 36.05
C ALA A 734 -48.48 -2.25 36.68
N GLY A 735 -48.17 -3.39 36.06
CA GLY A 735 -48.65 -4.71 36.50
C GLY A 735 -50.17 -4.86 36.37
N GLU A 736 -50.78 -4.24 35.36
CA GLU A 736 -52.22 -4.31 35.07
C GLU A 736 -52.66 -5.68 34.52
N TYR A 737 -51.78 -6.37 33.79
CA TYR A 737 -52.02 -7.62 33.06
C TYR A 737 -51.11 -8.77 33.51
N GLY A 738 -50.02 -8.48 34.24
CA GLY A 738 -49.04 -9.49 34.65
C GLY A 738 -48.22 -9.12 35.89
N ALA A 739 -47.00 -9.65 35.97
CA ALA A 739 -46.05 -9.37 37.06
C ALA A 739 -45.28 -8.05 36.87
N GLY A 740 -45.64 -7.27 35.85
CA GLY A 740 -44.88 -6.15 35.33
C GLY A 740 -43.43 -6.52 35.09
N LEU A 741 -42.48 -5.61 35.34
CA LEU A 741 -41.08 -5.88 35.03
C LEU A 741 -40.38 -6.90 35.96
N SER A 742 -41.07 -7.47 36.95
CA SER A 742 -40.42 -8.20 38.04
C SER A 742 -39.99 -9.63 37.70
N ASP A 743 -40.57 -10.23 36.66
CA ASP A 743 -40.19 -11.53 36.12
C ASP A 743 -39.38 -11.42 34.82
N ASN A 744 -39.13 -10.20 34.35
CA ASN A 744 -38.28 -9.93 33.20
C ASN A 744 -36.84 -10.38 33.47
N LYS A 745 -36.19 -10.90 32.43
CA LYS A 745 -34.82 -11.41 32.54
C LYS A 745 -33.98 -10.95 31.37
N GLY A 746 -32.69 -10.77 31.62
CA GLY A 746 -31.72 -10.43 30.59
C GLY A 746 -31.55 -8.92 30.41
N ARG A 747 -30.80 -8.57 29.36
CA ARG A 747 -30.37 -7.20 29.09
C ARG A 747 -29.90 -7.04 27.66
N LEU A 748 -30.05 -5.84 27.13
CA LEU A 748 -29.55 -5.45 25.81
C LEU A 748 -28.38 -4.49 25.93
N THR A 749 -27.49 -4.52 24.96
CA THR A 749 -26.49 -3.49 24.70
C THR A 749 -26.90 -2.72 23.45
N VAL A 750 -26.96 -1.40 23.56
CA VAL A 750 -27.52 -0.50 22.53
C VAL A 750 -26.50 0.60 22.22
N GLY A 751 -26.30 0.89 20.94
CA GLY A 751 -25.51 2.00 20.43
C GLY A 751 -26.41 3.20 20.16
N ILE A 752 -25.97 4.40 20.55
CA ILE A 752 -26.67 5.67 20.33
C ILE A 752 -25.67 6.60 19.64
N SER A 753 -26.00 7.12 18.45
CA SER A 753 -25.09 7.99 17.69
C SER A 753 -25.82 9.14 17.02
N LYS A 754 -25.10 10.24 16.75
CA LYS A 754 -25.59 11.32 15.89
C LYS A 754 -25.29 11.00 14.44
N VAL A 755 -26.18 11.40 13.54
CA VAL A 755 -26.04 11.21 12.07
C VAL A 755 -25.36 12.40 11.42
#